data_AF-H3GFY1-F1
#
_entry.id   AF-H3GFY1-F1
#
_cell.length_a   1.000
_cell.length_b   1.000
_cell.length_c   1.000
_cell.angle_alpha   90.00
_cell.angle_beta   90.00
_cell.angle_gamma   90.00
#
_symmetry.space_group_name_H-M   'P 1'
#
loop_
_entity.id
_entity.type
_entity.pdbx_description
1 polymer ?
#
loop_
_entity_poly.entity_id
_entity_poly.type
_entity_poly.pdbx_seq_one_letter_code
_entity_poly.pdbx_strand_id
1 'polypeptide(L)'
;MLVRVRSKNGTWRVGDLSPSSTIADIKRWVFEQHSLAPQQQQLALDQHGAQKTTDTQTLRELRVGHGDMLFLDYDGETVATGGVVGTKINADGTLTRVAYHDRADKQSFRPGMKSLRDMKMHWTLGEFMRMDAQFEFKISAQKEPQVAKVHLDGASCNDFQAYLRQFAFQQSRCGWLYGSVDAETKEATVEFIYEPPQEGNPYGFEVLDDPDADKVDAVAEALGFEKVGWVFSHPPREDEDFHFSAREVLLAAQLQADAGGKESLFLTLKVTLDKEGQASFEAFQVSDQCVEMFAAGVLAENEQNPKACAVNDTFTVLVEAKPAKEVDNNFFLCVVPVLPHESTLRCEFPKLNREGSYRNRAALKTQLQKYRNEPYAKRLSDFQLLVFLSDFLDVQTDIPVICQAVRDPNVPLDSGYPILIDSVAGSQHSFGHLLSTRDSSLPTMVKAGFFEVVALCCALVAAMAATHARSERRKRQKFALQQPLVTTKSELELVKDIVYINNSTEPGASFRLDRSSHLLNDEGNQILVVGVCGGSGSGKTTLSRAIMAEFGAERVSYLSHDYYYKDLAHLTTEQRAKHNFDHPDALETDLMVKHLKQLRAGKTVDVPVYDFSTHSRVQSTTPMKPNSVILVEGILIFADQALADLMDIKIFVETAADIRLVRRLHRDMEERGRTAESVMDQYMKTVRPMHMMFVEQSKRVADIIIPHGVNSVALDMIISKLHSFTAGRSATDSSRSASERSDSIDDEKEAPSA
;
A
#
# COMPACT_ATOMS: atom_id res chain seq x y z
N MET A 1 -29.83 19.75 19.92
CA MET A 1 -29.82 19.39 21.36
C MET A 1 -28.56 18.59 21.61
N LEU A 2 -27.89 18.80 22.75
CA LEU A 2 -26.70 18.06 23.11
C LEU A 2 -27.03 17.00 24.17
N VAL A 3 -26.62 15.75 23.98
CA VAL A 3 -26.80 14.64 24.94
C VAL A 3 -25.42 14.06 25.27
N ARG A 4 -25.20 13.65 26.52
CA ARG A 4 -23.94 13.05 26.97
C ARG A 4 -24.07 11.54 26.98
N VAL A 5 -23.12 10.82 26.39
CA VAL A 5 -23.10 9.34 26.42
C VAL A 5 -21.88 8.89 27.22
N ARG A 6 -22.11 8.25 28.36
CA ARG A 6 -21.09 7.71 29.26
C ARG A 6 -20.80 6.26 28.90
N SER A 7 -19.58 5.95 28.50
CA SER A 7 -19.11 4.59 28.20
C SER A 7 -17.97 4.19 29.15
N LYS A 8 -17.48 2.94 29.01
CA LYS A 8 -16.25 2.47 29.69
C LYS A 8 -15.01 3.31 29.31
N ASN A 9 -15.05 4.06 28.21
CA ASN A 9 -13.94 4.88 27.69
C ASN A 9 -14.01 6.37 28.06
N GLY A 10 -15.11 6.84 28.67
CA GLY A 10 -15.27 8.26 29.00
C GLY A 10 -16.69 8.77 28.77
N THR A 11 -16.84 10.10 28.64
CA THR A 11 -18.14 10.73 28.35
C THR A 11 -18.06 11.46 27.03
N TRP A 12 -18.86 11.04 26.05
CA TRP A 12 -18.96 11.66 24.74
C TRP A 12 -20.11 12.67 24.69
N ARG A 13 -20.00 13.68 23.84
CA ARG A 13 -21.02 14.74 23.67
C ARG A 13 -21.60 14.63 22.26
N VAL A 14 -22.84 14.18 22.17
CA VAL A 14 -23.55 14.01 20.90
C VAL A 14 -24.34 15.30 20.62
N GLY A 15 -23.97 16.00 19.56
CA GLY A 15 -24.60 17.26 19.10
C GLY A 15 -25.75 17.04 18.11
N ASP A 16 -26.39 18.14 17.69
CA ASP A 16 -27.38 18.18 16.59
C ASP A 16 -28.62 17.27 16.69
N LEU A 17 -28.92 16.78 17.89
CA LEU A 17 -30.11 15.96 18.13
C LEU A 17 -31.38 16.82 18.21
N SER A 18 -32.50 16.28 17.74
CA SER A 18 -33.83 16.85 17.94
C SER A 18 -34.60 16.05 18.99
N PRO A 19 -35.65 16.58 19.62
CA PRO A 19 -36.51 15.78 20.52
C PRO A 19 -37.16 14.56 19.83
N SER A 20 -37.24 14.56 18.49
CA SER A 20 -37.69 13.44 17.66
C SER A 20 -36.58 12.45 17.27
N SER A 21 -35.31 12.76 17.56
CA SER A 21 -34.20 11.83 17.31
C SER A 21 -34.36 10.59 18.17
N THR A 22 -33.97 9.45 17.62
CA THR A 22 -34.11 8.13 18.21
C THR A 22 -32.82 7.66 18.87
N ILE A 23 -32.91 6.62 19.70
CA ILE A 23 -31.75 5.92 20.23
C ILE A 23 -30.89 5.32 19.10
N ALA A 24 -31.50 4.87 17.99
CA ALA A 24 -30.76 4.43 16.81
C ALA A 24 -29.87 5.52 16.21
N ASP A 25 -30.31 6.78 16.22
CA ASP A 25 -29.50 7.91 15.72
C ASP A 25 -28.28 8.15 16.60
N ILE A 26 -28.42 8.00 17.92
CA ILE A 26 -27.29 8.08 18.85
C ILE A 26 -26.34 6.90 18.65
N LYS A 27 -26.85 5.68 18.46
CA LYS A 27 -26.01 4.50 18.18
C LYS A 27 -25.24 4.63 16.87
N ARG A 28 -25.89 5.18 15.84
CA ARG A 28 -25.24 5.48 14.55
C ARG A 28 -24.12 6.49 14.72
N TRP A 29 -24.36 7.58 15.46
CA TRP A 29 -23.31 8.56 15.75
C TRP A 29 -22.12 7.93 16.47
N VAL A 30 -22.37 7.06 17.46
CA VAL A 30 -21.31 6.33 18.17
C VAL A 30 -20.54 5.38 17.24
N PHE A 31 -21.23 4.73 16.30
CA PHE A 31 -20.58 3.88 15.29
C PHE A 31 -19.69 4.70 14.34
N GLU A 32 -20.18 5.85 13.87
CA GLU A 32 -19.44 6.72 12.96
C GLU A 32 -18.18 7.31 13.61
N GLN A 33 -18.25 7.70 14.88
CA GLN A 33 -17.14 8.36 15.58
C GLN A 33 -16.18 7.39 16.29
N HIS A 34 -16.65 6.22 16.70
CA HIS A 34 -15.89 5.31 17.56
C HIS A 34 -15.89 3.85 17.06
N SER A 35 -16.42 3.58 15.87
CA SER A 35 -16.42 2.26 15.21
C SER A 35 -17.04 1.12 16.04
N LEU A 36 -17.91 1.45 16.99
CA LEU A 36 -18.66 0.47 17.79
C LEU A 36 -19.93 0.07 17.05
N ALA A 37 -20.05 -1.19 16.62
CA ALA A 37 -21.21 -1.64 15.85
C ALA A 37 -22.53 -1.45 16.64
N PRO A 38 -23.62 -0.93 16.05
CA PRO A 38 -24.87 -0.68 16.76
C PRO A 38 -25.46 -1.90 17.49
N GLN A 39 -25.17 -3.11 17.01
CA GLN A 39 -25.59 -4.39 17.61
C GLN A 39 -24.85 -4.70 18.92
N GLN A 40 -23.66 -4.13 19.11
CA GLN A 40 -22.85 -4.28 20.33
C GLN A 40 -23.16 -3.19 21.36
N GLN A 41 -23.95 -2.17 20.99
CA GLN A 41 -24.28 -1.03 21.84
C GLN A 41 -25.57 -1.25 22.63
N GLN A 42 -25.49 -1.21 23.97
CA GLN A 42 -26.64 -1.17 24.87
C GLN A 42 -26.70 0.18 25.58
N LEU A 43 -27.70 1.00 25.25
CA LEU A 43 -27.91 2.32 25.87
C LEU A 43 -28.97 2.23 26.97
N ALA A 44 -28.67 2.80 28.14
CA ALA A 44 -29.55 2.88 29.29
C ALA A 44 -29.66 4.32 29.82
N LEU A 45 -30.76 4.61 30.50
CA LEU A 45 -30.97 5.90 31.19
C LEU A 45 -30.25 5.96 32.55
N ASP A 46 -29.84 4.82 33.08
CA ASP A 46 -29.21 4.69 34.38
C ASP A 46 -27.86 3.93 34.31
N GLN A 47 -26.99 4.21 35.29
CA GLN A 47 -25.65 3.63 35.35
C GLN A 47 -25.65 2.12 35.60
N HIS A 48 -26.72 1.59 36.19
CA HIS A 48 -26.86 0.17 36.52
C HIS A 48 -27.53 -0.65 35.39
N GLY A 49 -27.94 -0.01 34.29
CA GLY A 49 -28.54 -0.68 33.15
C GLY A 49 -29.94 -1.26 33.40
N ALA A 50 -30.63 -0.79 34.45
CA ALA A 50 -31.97 -1.27 34.80
C ALA A 50 -33.05 -0.64 33.90
N GLN A 51 -32.80 0.56 33.35
CA GLN A 51 -33.65 1.21 32.36
C GLN A 51 -33.02 1.16 30.97
N LYS A 52 -33.11 -0.02 30.35
CA LYS A 52 -32.67 -0.22 28.96
C LYS A 52 -33.56 0.54 27.99
N THR A 53 -32.94 1.13 26.97
CA THR A 53 -33.65 1.79 25.88
C THR A 53 -33.75 0.87 24.67
N THR A 54 -34.74 1.13 23.81
CA THR A 54 -34.93 0.43 22.53
C THR A 54 -34.69 1.38 21.38
N ASP A 55 -34.16 0.87 20.26
CA ASP A 55 -33.69 1.66 19.12
C ASP A 55 -34.75 2.58 18.51
N THR A 56 -36.03 2.24 18.64
CA THR A 56 -37.17 3.02 18.10
C THR A 56 -37.67 4.13 19.03
N GLN A 57 -37.23 4.18 20.29
CA GLN A 57 -37.68 5.19 21.23
C GLN A 57 -37.05 6.55 20.91
N THR A 58 -37.88 7.59 20.92
CA THR A 58 -37.42 8.97 20.74
C THR A 58 -36.91 9.57 22.04
N LEU A 59 -36.03 10.58 21.94
CA LEU A 59 -35.53 11.31 23.12
C LEU A 59 -36.67 11.98 23.90
N ARG A 60 -37.74 12.42 23.23
CA ARG A 60 -38.95 12.95 23.86
C ARG A 60 -39.68 11.88 24.69
N GLU A 61 -39.83 10.67 24.18
CA GLU A 61 -40.48 9.56 24.91
C GLU A 61 -39.68 9.12 26.13
N LEU A 62 -38.35 9.19 26.03
CA LEU A 62 -37.43 8.87 27.11
C LEU A 62 -37.20 10.04 28.08
N ARG A 63 -37.84 11.20 27.85
CA ARG A 63 -37.67 12.44 28.62
C ARG A 63 -36.20 12.90 28.72
N VAL A 64 -35.39 12.61 27.70
CA VAL A 64 -33.98 13.01 27.60
C VAL A 64 -33.92 14.41 27.00
N GLY A 65 -33.53 15.38 27.82
CA GLY A 65 -33.38 16.78 27.48
C GLY A 65 -31.93 17.19 27.14
N HIS A 66 -31.73 18.49 26.96
CA HIS A 66 -30.43 19.05 26.67
C HIS A 66 -29.47 18.89 27.85
N GLY A 67 -28.40 18.12 27.66
CA GLY A 67 -27.33 17.91 28.62
C GLY A 67 -27.47 16.64 29.47
N ASP A 68 -28.56 15.89 29.28
CA ASP A 68 -28.82 14.63 30.00
C ASP A 68 -27.84 13.53 29.59
N MET A 69 -27.69 12.55 30.47
CA MET A 69 -26.69 11.49 30.35
C MET A 69 -27.33 10.13 30.05
N LEU A 70 -26.82 9.47 29.01
CA LEU A 70 -27.10 8.08 28.68
C LEU A 70 -25.87 7.23 29.01
N PHE A 71 -26.08 5.99 29.42
CA PHE A 71 -25.00 5.05 29.72
C PHE A 71 -24.92 3.99 28.63
N LEU A 72 -23.75 3.86 28.01
CA LEU A 72 -23.46 2.92 26.95
C LEU A 72 -22.64 1.76 27.51
N ASP A 73 -23.20 0.56 27.43
CA ASP A 73 -22.50 -0.70 27.68
C ASP A 73 -22.30 -1.48 26.37
N TYR A 74 -21.16 -2.16 26.25
CA TYR A 74 -20.80 -3.00 25.12
C TYR A 74 -19.75 -4.04 25.54
N ASP A 75 -19.71 -5.15 24.82
CA ASP A 75 -18.78 -6.26 25.04
C ASP A 75 -17.47 -6.02 24.25
N GLY A 76 -16.35 -5.84 24.98
CA GLY A 76 -15.01 -5.60 24.42
C GLY A 76 -14.08 -4.84 25.38
N GLU A 77 -12.76 -4.91 25.15
CA GLU A 77 -11.79 -4.03 25.85
C GLU A 77 -11.98 -2.56 25.45
N THR A 78 -11.37 -1.64 26.21
CA THR A 78 -11.41 -0.20 25.94
C THR A 78 -11.09 0.09 24.48
N VAL A 79 -12.08 0.55 23.70
CA VAL A 79 -11.84 1.04 22.34
C VAL A 79 -10.78 2.14 22.44
N ALA A 80 -9.65 1.97 21.77
CA ALA A 80 -8.65 3.01 21.66
C ALA A 80 -9.36 4.28 21.16
N THR A 81 -9.35 5.35 21.95
CA THR A 81 -9.71 6.70 21.51
C THR A 81 -8.59 7.22 20.61
N GLY A 82 -8.42 6.57 19.48
CA GLY A 82 -7.34 6.76 18.53
C GLY A 82 -7.77 6.13 17.24
N GLY A 83 -8.78 6.73 16.59
CA GLY A 83 -8.86 6.59 15.14
C GLY A 83 -7.50 7.02 14.58
N VAL A 84 -6.95 6.22 13.68
CA VAL A 84 -5.85 6.68 12.83
C VAL A 84 -6.41 7.88 12.06
N VAL A 85 -5.86 9.07 12.25
CA VAL A 85 -6.33 10.30 11.62
C VAL A 85 -5.13 11.01 11.02
N GLY A 86 -4.78 10.59 9.82
CA GLY A 86 -3.84 11.29 8.94
C GLY A 86 -2.57 10.53 8.60
N THR A 87 -2.19 10.66 7.34
CA THR A 87 -0.86 10.30 6.83
C THR A 87 0.07 11.48 7.09
N LYS A 88 1.13 11.26 7.85
CA LYS A 88 2.21 12.22 8.09
C LYS A 88 3.30 12.00 7.04
N ILE A 89 3.73 13.09 6.40
CA ILE A 89 4.89 13.10 5.52
C ILE A 89 6.09 13.52 6.36
N ASN A 90 7.10 12.65 6.44
CA ASN A 90 8.36 12.95 7.12
C ASN A 90 9.33 13.68 6.17
N ALA A 91 10.38 14.31 6.72
CA ALA A 91 11.42 14.99 5.93
C ALA A 91 12.18 14.06 4.98
N ASP A 92 12.31 12.79 5.36
CA ASP A 92 12.85 11.72 4.51
C ASP A 92 11.85 11.25 3.44
N GLY A 93 10.68 11.89 3.32
CA GLY A 93 9.64 11.55 2.37
C GLY A 93 8.81 10.30 2.70
N THR A 94 9.08 9.63 3.82
CA THR A 94 8.29 8.47 4.25
C THR A 94 6.91 8.88 4.75
N LEU A 95 5.92 8.01 4.50
CA LEU A 95 4.56 8.19 4.97
C LEU A 95 4.33 7.37 6.24
N THR A 96 4.04 8.06 7.35
CA THR A 96 3.70 7.40 8.61
C THR A 96 2.22 7.62 8.94
N ARG A 97 1.52 6.57 9.34
CA ARG A 97 0.12 6.68 9.78
C ARG A 97 0.11 7.12 11.23
N VAL A 98 -0.43 8.31 11.49
CA VAL A 98 -0.41 8.90 12.82
C VAL A 98 -1.85 9.02 13.33
N ALA A 99 -2.10 8.55 14.56
CA ALA A 99 -3.33 8.89 15.26
C ALA A 99 -3.25 10.36 15.71
N TYR A 100 -4.36 11.09 15.75
CA TYR A 100 -4.46 12.53 16.09
C TYR A 100 -3.67 12.98 17.35
N HIS A 101 -3.20 12.03 18.18
CA HIS A 101 -2.56 12.26 19.48
C HIS A 101 -1.03 12.09 19.55
N ASP A 102 -0.31 11.69 18.50
CA ASP A 102 1.15 11.48 18.57
C ASP A 102 2.00 12.66 18.02
N ARG A 103 1.44 13.85 17.86
CA ARG A 103 2.16 15.02 17.30
C ARG A 103 2.91 15.92 18.31
N ALA A 104 2.93 15.60 19.60
CA ALA A 104 3.60 16.44 20.58
C ALA A 104 4.36 15.63 21.65
N ASP A 105 5.66 15.89 21.79
CA ASP A 105 6.49 15.40 22.90
C ASP A 105 6.07 16.00 24.26
N LYS A 106 5.26 17.06 24.25
CA LYS A 106 4.72 17.70 25.46
C LYS A 106 3.22 17.42 25.59
N GLN A 107 2.85 16.70 26.65
CA GLN A 107 1.47 16.48 27.04
C GLN A 107 0.75 17.82 27.23
N SER A 108 -0.13 18.17 26.29
CA SER A 108 -1.11 19.23 26.51
C SER A 108 -2.08 18.81 27.62
N PHE A 109 -2.65 19.79 28.34
CA PHE A 109 -3.75 19.52 29.27
C PHE A 109 -4.93 18.97 28.47
N ARG A 110 -5.29 17.70 28.69
CA ARG A 110 -6.43 17.07 28.00
C ARG A 110 -7.71 17.88 28.26
N PRO A 111 -8.57 18.12 27.25
CA PRO A 111 -9.94 18.51 27.52
C PRO A 111 -10.61 17.46 28.42
N GLY A 112 -10.84 17.79 29.69
CA GLY A 112 -11.36 16.87 30.70
C GLY A 112 -10.34 16.34 31.73
N MET A 113 -9.08 16.76 31.68
CA MET A 113 -8.23 16.69 32.88
C MET A 113 -8.81 17.60 33.96
N LYS A 114 -8.70 17.18 35.23
CA LYS A 114 -9.21 17.95 36.37
C LYS A 114 -8.64 19.37 36.33
N SER A 115 -9.45 20.34 36.74
CA SER A 115 -9.02 21.74 36.77
C SER A 115 -7.76 21.91 37.61
N LEU A 116 -6.94 22.92 37.33
CA LEU A 116 -5.72 23.23 38.11
C LEU A 116 -5.94 23.30 39.64
N ARG A 117 -7.19 23.52 40.09
CA ARG A 117 -7.58 23.49 41.51
C ARG A 117 -7.45 22.10 42.15
N ASP A 118 -7.44 21.04 41.35
CA ASP A 118 -7.52 19.66 41.84
C ASP A 118 -6.17 18.92 41.83
N MET A 119 -5.09 19.52 41.29
CA MET A 119 -3.77 18.89 41.18
C MET A 119 -2.80 19.25 42.31
N LYS A 120 -2.98 20.41 42.95
CA LYS A 120 -2.23 20.84 44.13
C LYS A 120 -3.00 21.94 44.86
N MET A 121 -3.26 21.77 46.15
CA MET A 121 -4.08 22.72 46.93
C MET A 121 -3.35 24.04 47.24
N HIS A 122 -2.01 24.07 47.19
CA HIS A 122 -1.20 25.25 47.48
C HIS A 122 -0.11 25.41 46.42
N TRP A 123 -0.18 26.53 45.68
CA TRP A 123 0.82 26.95 44.72
C TRP A 123 1.56 28.16 45.27
N THR A 124 2.88 28.19 45.17
CA THR A 124 3.62 29.45 45.34
C THR A 124 3.48 30.29 44.08
N LEU A 125 3.49 31.63 44.21
CA LEU A 125 3.46 32.54 43.05
C LEU A 125 4.61 32.22 42.08
N GLY A 126 5.77 31.81 42.60
CA GLY A 126 6.92 31.39 41.78
C GLY A 126 6.69 30.08 41.02
N GLU A 127 6.01 29.08 41.60
CA GLU A 127 5.64 27.85 40.89
C GLU A 127 4.55 28.11 39.83
N PHE A 128 3.56 28.94 40.14
CA PHE A 128 2.53 29.33 39.20
C PHE A 128 3.12 30.09 38.01
N MET A 129 3.97 31.10 38.24
CA MET A 129 4.62 31.86 37.17
C MET A 129 5.55 30.99 36.32
N ARG A 130 6.23 29.99 36.92
CA ARG A 130 7.06 29.03 36.15
C ARG A 130 6.23 28.09 35.31
N MET A 131 5.06 27.68 35.79
CA MET A 131 4.14 26.82 35.04
C MET A 131 3.45 27.62 33.93
N ASP A 132 2.96 28.83 34.21
CA ASP A 132 2.33 29.73 33.24
C ASP A 132 3.30 30.08 32.10
N ALA A 133 4.57 30.36 32.44
CA ALA A 133 5.63 30.58 31.46
C ALA A 133 5.93 29.37 30.56
N GLN A 134 5.51 28.14 30.91
CA GLN A 134 5.64 26.97 30.04
C GLN A 134 4.56 26.89 28.95
N PHE A 135 3.46 27.63 29.11
CA PHE A 135 2.35 27.67 28.16
C PHE A 135 2.23 29.04 27.47
N GLU A 136 3.14 29.96 27.74
CA GLU A 136 3.22 31.29 27.11
C GLU A 136 4.27 31.31 26.00
N PHE A 137 3.84 31.66 24.78
CA PHE A 137 4.74 31.89 23.63
C PHE A 137 4.69 33.36 23.23
N LYS A 138 5.86 33.99 23.10
CA LYS A 138 5.99 35.36 22.59
C LYS A 138 6.47 35.32 21.16
N ILE A 139 5.66 35.84 20.25
CA ILE A 139 5.97 35.81 18.82
C ILE A 139 6.54 37.16 18.39
N SER A 140 7.66 37.09 17.69
CA SER A 140 8.25 38.21 16.97
C SER A 140 8.71 37.73 15.58
N ALA A 141 8.62 38.59 14.56
CA ALA A 141 9.04 38.24 13.22
C ALA A 141 10.56 37.95 13.19
N GLN A 142 10.93 36.74 12.77
CA GLN A 142 12.32 36.35 12.57
C GLN A 142 12.83 36.95 11.25
N LYS A 143 13.92 37.71 11.33
CA LYS A 143 14.43 38.48 10.17
C LYS A 143 15.31 37.65 9.24
N GLU A 144 16.05 36.69 9.77
CA GLU A 144 17.03 35.92 9.02
C GLU A 144 16.68 34.42 9.07
N PRO A 145 16.62 33.73 7.92
CA PRO A 145 16.50 32.27 7.86
C PRO A 145 17.78 31.58 8.37
N GLN A 146 17.70 30.28 8.65
CA GLN A 146 18.88 29.46 8.97
C GLN A 146 19.73 29.17 7.73
N VAL A 147 19.10 29.01 6.58
CA VAL A 147 19.76 28.87 5.27
C VAL A 147 20.08 30.25 4.71
N ALA A 148 21.35 30.50 4.41
CA ALA A 148 21.81 31.80 3.94
C ALA A 148 21.34 32.08 2.50
N LYS A 149 21.48 31.10 1.60
CA LYS A 149 21.06 31.18 0.19
C LYS A 149 20.74 29.80 -0.36
N VAL A 150 19.92 29.75 -1.41
CA VAL A 150 19.67 28.54 -2.19
C VAL A 150 20.07 28.73 -3.65
N HIS A 151 20.78 27.74 -4.19
CA HIS A 151 21.18 27.65 -5.58
C HIS A 151 20.26 26.66 -6.30
N LEU A 152 19.47 27.11 -7.29
CA LEU A 152 18.48 26.28 -7.97
C LEU A 152 18.87 25.99 -9.42
N ASP A 153 18.87 24.71 -9.78
CA ASP A 153 19.07 24.29 -11.16
C ASP A 153 17.94 24.79 -12.08
N GLY A 154 18.33 25.57 -13.10
CA GLY A 154 17.38 26.14 -14.05
C GLY A 154 16.65 25.09 -14.89
N ALA A 155 17.32 24.00 -15.28
CA ALA A 155 16.72 22.97 -16.13
C ALA A 155 15.63 22.18 -15.39
N SER A 156 15.88 21.81 -14.14
CA SER A 156 14.93 21.12 -13.27
C SER A 156 13.71 22.01 -12.94
N CYS A 157 13.93 23.28 -12.61
CA CYS A 157 12.84 24.24 -12.39
C CYS A 157 11.98 24.42 -13.65
N ASN A 158 12.61 24.53 -14.82
CA ASN A 158 11.91 24.64 -16.11
C ASN A 158 11.08 23.41 -16.46
N ASP A 159 11.59 22.21 -16.21
CA ASP A 159 10.84 20.96 -16.42
C ASP A 159 9.63 20.86 -15.48
N PHE A 160 9.81 21.15 -14.19
CA PHE A 160 8.72 21.10 -13.20
C PHE A 160 7.59 22.09 -13.55
N GLN A 161 7.92 23.35 -13.87
CA GLN A 161 6.90 24.33 -14.26
C GLN A 161 6.25 23.97 -15.61
N ALA A 162 6.97 23.39 -16.56
CA ALA A 162 6.43 23.04 -17.88
C ALA A 162 5.33 21.99 -17.75
N TYR A 163 5.47 21.05 -16.82
CA TYR A 163 4.43 20.08 -16.51
C TYR A 163 3.20 20.74 -15.86
N LEU A 164 3.39 21.60 -14.86
CA LEU A 164 2.29 22.33 -14.22
C LEU A 164 1.50 23.22 -15.19
N ARG A 165 2.18 23.79 -16.19
CA ARG A 165 1.53 24.58 -17.26
C ARG A 165 0.57 23.76 -18.12
N GLN A 166 0.77 22.45 -18.27
CA GLN A 166 -0.15 21.59 -19.03
C GLN A 166 -1.55 21.57 -18.41
N PHE A 167 -1.63 21.75 -17.09
CA PHE A 167 -2.88 21.81 -16.33
C PHE A 167 -3.25 23.25 -15.92
N ALA A 168 -2.61 24.26 -16.51
CA ALA A 168 -2.79 25.67 -16.16
C ALA A 168 -2.70 25.95 -14.64
N PHE A 169 -1.82 25.22 -13.91
CA PHE A 169 -1.68 25.29 -12.46
C PHE A 169 -2.97 24.98 -11.67
N GLN A 170 -3.97 24.33 -12.27
CA GLN A 170 -5.21 23.93 -11.59
C GLN A 170 -5.05 22.68 -10.72
N GLN A 171 -3.88 22.04 -10.76
CA GLN A 171 -3.54 20.92 -9.90
C GLN A 171 -2.30 21.28 -9.09
N SER A 172 -2.44 21.31 -7.77
CA SER A 172 -1.30 21.40 -6.85
C SER A 172 -0.44 20.17 -6.95
N ARG A 173 0.87 20.35 -6.80
CA ARG A 173 1.85 19.28 -6.89
C ARG A 173 3.02 19.56 -5.96
N CYS A 174 3.66 18.51 -5.45
CA CYS A 174 4.83 18.59 -4.61
C CYS A 174 6.01 17.78 -5.18
N GLY A 175 7.21 18.06 -4.69
CA GLY A 175 8.42 17.32 -5.01
C GLY A 175 9.47 17.44 -3.93
N TRP A 176 10.37 16.48 -3.89
CA TRP A 176 11.56 16.47 -3.04
C TRP A 176 12.73 17.12 -3.77
N LEU A 177 13.45 17.98 -3.06
CA LEU A 177 14.63 18.67 -3.58
C LEU A 177 15.87 17.88 -3.17
N TYR A 178 16.64 17.45 -4.16
CA TYR A 178 17.90 16.76 -3.92
C TYR A 178 19.08 17.62 -4.33
N GLY A 179 20.13 17.56 -3.52
CA GLY A 179 21.37 18.25 -3.81
C GLY A 179 22.33 18.18 -2.63
N SER A 180 22.98 19.28 -2.27
CA SER A 180 23.98 19.31 -1.19
C SER A 180 23.83 20.56 -0.35
N VAL A 181 24.15 20.45 0.95
CA VAL A 181 24.17 21.59 1.86
C VAL A 181 25.57 21.77 2.41
N ASP A 182 26.07 23.01 2.37
CA ASP A 182 27.31 23.39 3.05
C ASP A 182 26.97 23.88 4.46
N ALA A 183 27.41 23.12 5.47
CA ALA A 183 27.16 23.42 6.88
C ALA A 183 27.90 24.67 7.38
N GLU A 184 29.02 25.06 6.76
CA GLU A 184 29.80 26.23 7.18
C GLU A 184 29.22 27.53 6.63
N THR A 185 28.91 27.54 5.33
CA THR A 185 28.33 28.71 4.65
C THR A 185 26.82 28.80 4.80
N LYS A 186 26.16 27.69 5.20
CA LYS A 186 24.70 27.53 5.24
C LYS A 186 24.05 27.75 3.89
N GLU A 187 24.77 27.46 2.80
CA GLU A 187 24.25 27.53 1.44
C GLU A 187 23.79 26.14 0.99
N ALA A 188 22.60 26.07 0.40
CA ALA A 188 22.03 24.84 -0.13
C ALA A 188 22.02 24.88 -1.66
N THR A 189 22.48 23.81 -2.30
CA THR A 189 22.46 23.64 -3.76
C THR A 189 21.47 22.54 -4.11
N VAL A 190 20.49 22.86 -4.96
CA VAL A 190 19.51 21.92 -5.49
C VAL A 190 19.91 21.53 -6.91
N GLU A 191 20.14 20.24 -7.11
CA GLU A 191 20.58 19.65 -8.38
C GLU A 191 19.39 19.16 -9.21
N PHE A 192 18.37 18.58 -8.56
CA PHE A 192 17.15 18.15 -9.23
C PHE A 192 15.94 18.05 -8.29
N ILE A 193 14.76 18.01 -8.91
CA ILE A 193 13.47 17.79 -8.24
C ILE A 193 12.98 16.38 -8.56
N TYR A 194 12.64 15.62 -7.53
CA TYR A 194 11.98 14.32 -7.66
C TYR A 194 10.52 14.44 -7.23
N GLU A 195 9.60 13.90 -8.03
CA GLU A 195 8.16 13.97 -7.75
C GLU A 195 7.66 12.60 -7.25
N PRO A 196 7.27 12.47 -5.97
CA PRO A 196 6.70 11.23 -5.46
C PRO A 196 5.32 10.97 -6.08
N PRO A 197 4.79 9.73 -6.02
CA PRO A 197 3.41 9.44 -6.35
C PRO A 197 2.46 10.31 -5.53
N GLN A 198 1.52 10.98 -6.19
CA GLN A 198 0.68 11.98 -5.54
C GLN A 198 -0.60 12.24 -6.34
N GLU A 199 -1.64 12.68 -5.63
CA GLU A 199 -2.88 13.18 -6.20
C GLU A 199 -3.02 14.68 -5.91
N GLY A 200 -3.09 15.48 -6.96
CA GLY A 200 -3.21 16.93 -6.89
C GLY A 200 -4.63 17.40 -7.18
N ASN A 201 -5.11 18.39 -6.42
CA ASN A 201 -6.34 19.12 -6.71
C ASN A 201 -6.10 20.65 -6.56
N PRO A 202 -7.05 21.52 -6.91
CA PRO A 202 -6.87 22.98 -6.79
C PRO A 202 -6.65 23.49 -5.34
N TYR A 203 -7.02 22.69 -4.34
CA TYR A 203 -6.99 23.07 -2.93
C TYR A 203 -5.83 22.44 -2.16
N GLY A 204 -5.02 21.60 -2.81
CA GLY A 204 -3.84 20.96 -2.23
C GLY A 204 -3.51 19.63 -2.90
N PHE A 205 -2.61 18.88 -2.28
CA PHE A 205 -2.16 17.58 -2.76
C PHE A 205 -2.17 16.54 -1.63
N GLU A 206 -2.21 15.27 -2.02
CA GLU A 206 -2.02 14.11 -1.17
C GLU A 206 -0.87 13.27 -1.72
N VAL A 207 0.17 13.05 -0.91
CA VAL A 207 1.30 12.18 -1.28
C VAL A 207 0.91 10.74 -0.97
N LEU A 208 1.13 9.85 -1.94
CA LEU A 208 0.86 8.43 -1.85
C LEU A 208 2.14 7.65 -1.51
N ASP A 209 1.98 6.39 -1.06
CA ASP A 209 3.10 5.51 -0.76
C ASP A 209 3.98 5.34 -2.00
N ASP A 210 5.28 5.63 -1.85
CA ASP A 210 6.25 5.62 -2.93
C ASP A 210 7.07 4.31 -2.95
N PRO A 211 6.78 3.37 -3.87
CA PRO A 211 7.50 2.11 -3.95
C PRO A 211 8.94 2.27 -4.46
N ASP A 212 9.28 3.40 -5.07
CA ASP A 212 10.61 3.69 -5.61
C ASP A 212 11.45 4.58 -4.67
N ALA A 213 10.94 4.98 -3.50
CA ALA A 213 11.63 5.90 -2.58
C ALA A 213 13.03 5.43 -2.20
N ASP A 214 13.18 4.19 -1.70
CA ASP A 214 14.48 3.64 -1.28
C ASP A 214 15.49 3.61 -2.43
N LYS A 215 15.01 3.32 -3.63
CA LYS A 215 15.81 3.28 -4.86
C LYS A 215 16.27 4.68 -5.26
N VAL A 216 15.36 5.65 -5.21
CA VAL A 216 15.64 7.06 -5.52
C VAL A 216 16.68 7.63 -4.54
N ASP A 217 16.51 7.34 -3.25
CA ASP A 217 17.46 7.72 -2.21
C ASP A 217 18.83 7.08 -2.42
N ALA A 218 18.89 5.78 -2.70
CA ALA A 218 20.15 5.09 -2.97
C ALA A 218 20.88 5.64 -4.21
N VAL A 219 20.15 5.98 -5.27
CA VAL A 219 20.73 6.59 -6.49
C VAL A 219 21.23 8.01 -6.19
N ALA A 220 20.48 8.80 -5.41
CA ALA A 220 20.88 10.15 -5.01
C ALA A 220 22.13 10.11 -4.12
N GLU A 221 22.17 9.23 -3.13
CA GLU A 221 23.33 9.02 -2.24
C GLU A 221 24.56 8.58 -3.05
N ALA A 222 24.39 7.66 -4.01
CA ALA A 222 25.46 7.23 -4.91
C ALA A 222 26.03 8.38 -5.77
N LEU A 223 25.22 9.39 -6.10
CA LEU A 223 25.67 10.61 -6.77
C LEU A 223 26.30 11.63 -5.79
N GLY A 224 26.15 11.43 -4.48
CA GLY A 224 26.61 12.33 -3.43
C GLY A 224 25.61 13.44 -3.11
N PHE A 225 24.31 13.19 -3.31
CA PHE A 225 23.24 14.12 -3.03
C PHE A 225 22.32 13.60 -1.91
N GLU A 226 21.72 14.53 -1.18
CA GLU A 226 20.77 14.29 -0.10
C GLU A 226 19.50 15.12 -0.27
N LYS A 227 18.46 14.82 0.51
CA LYS A 227 17.22 15.62 0.55
C LYS A 227 17.48 16.93 1.28
N VAL A 228 17.47 18.04 0.55
CA VAL A 228 17.76 19.37 1.08
C VAL A 228 16.49 20.22 1.31
N GLY A 229 15.34 19.73 0.84
CA GLY A 229 14.08 20.43 0.99
C GLY A 229 12.95 19.82 0.20
N TRP A 230 11.88 20.58 0.06
CA TRP A 230 10.71 20.23 -0.73
C TRP A 230 10.20 21.42 -1.52
N VAL A 231 9.44 21.15 -2.57
CA VAL A 231 8.76 22.13 -3.39
C VAL A 231 7.28 21.82 -3.47
N PHE A 232 6.45 22.86 -3.53
CA PHE A 232 5.05 22.70 -3.86
C PHE A 232 4.53 23.83 -4.74
N SER A 233 3.45 23.54 -5.45
CA SER A 233 2.70 24.50 -6.25
C SER A 233 1.27 24.67 -5.73
N HIS A 234 0.72 25.86 -5.95
CA HIS A 234 -0.69 26.12 -5.76
C HIS A 234 -1.24 26.93 -6.94
N PRO A 235 -2.56 26.86 -7.20
CA PRO A 235 -3.18 27.71 -8.21
C PRO A 235 -3.00 29.19 -7.89
N PRO A 236 -3.05 30.08 -8.90
CA PRO A 236 -3.05 31.52 -8.67
C PRO A 236 -4.16 31.89 -7.68
N ARG A 237 -3.80 32.58 -6.58
CA ARG A 237 -4.76 33.05 -5.58
C ARG A 237 -5.17 34.48 -5.94
N GLU A 238 -6.46 34.78 -5.86
CA GLU A 238 -6.99 36.14 -6.11
C GLU A 238 -6.56 37.14 -5.01
N ASP A 239 -6.32 36.63 -3.79
CA ASP A 239 -5.84 37.40 -2.64
C ASP A 239 -4.30 37.31 -2.55
N GLU A 240 -3.60 38.43 -2.79
CA GLU A 240 -2.13 38.53 -2.67
C GLU A 240 -1.63 38.66 -1.22
N ASP A 241 -2.52 38.67 -0.23
CA ASP A 241 -2.18 39.08 1.15
C ASP A 241 -1.32 38.06 1.93
N PHE A 242 -1.17 36.82 1.44
CA PHE A 242 -0.45 35.78 2.16
C PHE A 242 0.30 34.82 1.24
N HIS A 243 1.53 34.46 1.63
CA HIS A 243 2.37 33.54 0.86
C HIS A 243 2.00 32.07 1.11
N PHE A 244 1.69 31.69 2.36
CA PHE A 244 1.41 30.31 2.79
C PHE A 244 0.10 30.25 3.56
N SER A 245 -0.76 29.29 3.23
CA SER A 245 -1.94 28.93 4.02
C SER A 245 -1.53 28.29 5.35
N ALA A 246 -2.43 28.27 6.33
CA ALA A 246 -2.18 27.63 7.62
C ALA A 246 -1.72 26.17 7.45
N ARG A 247 -2.36 25.43 6.53
CA ARG A 247 -1.98 24.04 6.20
C ARG A 247 -0.55 23.93 5.65
N GLU A 248 -0.15 24.83 4.75
CA GLU A 248 1.19 24.85 4.16
C GLU A 248 2.26 25.23 5.20
N VAL A 249 1.97 26.18 6.10
CA VAL A 249 2.88 26.53 7.22
C VAL A 249 3.07 25.33 8.14
N LEU A 250 1.99 24.66 8.53
CA LEU A 250 2.04 23.49 9.41
C LEU A 250 2.82 22.33 8.76
N LEU A 251 2.63 22.11 7.46
CA LEU A 251 3.38 21.09 6.72
C LEU A 251 4.87 21.43 6.64
N ALA A 252 5.21 22.69 6.32
CA ALA A 252 6.61 23.14 6.31
C ALA A 252 7.26 23.02 7.70
N ALA A 253 6.54 23.37 8.77
CA ALA A 253 7.00 23.21 10.15
C ALA A 253 7.21 21.74 10.53
N GLN A 254 6.32 20.84 10.10
CA GLN A 254 6.49 19.41 10.30
C GLN A 254 7.75 18.88 9.62
N LEU A 255 7.95 19.22 8.34
CA LEU A 255 9.12 18.76 7.59
C LEU A 255 10.42 19.33 8.15
N GLN A 256 10.44 20.61 8.52
CA GLN A 256 11.61 21.21 9.15
C GLN A 256 11.89 20.62 10.55
N ALA A 257 10.85 20.29 11.33
CA ALA A 257 10.98 19.60 12.61
C ALA A 257 11.63 18.22 12.44
N ASP A 258 11.15 17.42 11.48
CA ASP A 258 11.66 16.08 11.21
C ASP A 258 13.10 16.09 10.68
N ALA A 259 13.50 17.14 9.94
CA ALA A 259 14.84 17.29 9.36
C ALA A 259 15.92 17.75 10.35
N GLY A 260 15.57 18.14 11.59
CA GLY A 260 16.54 18.65 12.57
C GLY A 260 16.06 19.83 13.42
N GLY A 261 14.79 20.22 13.31
CA GLY A 261 14.20 21.26 14.15
C GLY A 261 14.76 22.65 13.87
N LYS A 262 15.22 23.35 14.92
CA LYS A 262 15.66 24.75 14.86
C LYS A 262 16.95 24.96 14.06
N GLU A 263 17.82 23.95 14.01
CA GLU A 263 19.09 24.03 13.30
C GLU A 263 19.00 23.43 11.89
N SER A 264 17.79 23.07 11.47
CA SER A 264 17.55 22.46 10.19
C SER A 264 17.84 23.42 9.04
N LEU A 265 18.60 22.94 8.06
CA LEU A 265 18.84 23.61 6.79
C LEU A 265 17.86 23.15 5.70
N PHE A 266 16.74 22.53 6.10
CA PHE A 266 15.70 22.07 5.20
C PHE A 266 14.91 23.24 4.62
N LEU A 267 14.76 23.25 3.29
CA LEU A 267 14.15 24.33 2.54
C LEU A 267 12.73 24.04 2.10
N THR A 268 11.93 25.09 1.97
CA THR A 268 10.61 25.04 1.36
C THR A 268 10.55 25.96 0.14
N LEU A 269 10.37 25.39 -1.05
CA LEU A 269 10.16 26.14 -2.28
C LEU A 269 8.69 26.24 -2.63
N LYS A 270 8.24 27.45 -2.96
CA LYS A 270 6.91 27.74 -3.46
C LYS A 270 7.00 28.06 -4.94
N VAL A 271 6.14 27.45 -5.75
CA VAL A 271 6.01 27.74 -7.19
C VAL A 271 4.64 28.32 -7.50
N THR A 272 4.62 29.53 -8.03
CA THR A 272 3.38 30.25 -8.37
C THR A 272 3.50 30.98 -9.70
N LEU A 273 2.37 31.28 -10.34
CA LEU A 273 2.36 32.18 -11.49
C LEU A 273 2.41 33.64 -11.02
N ASP A 274 3.27 34.43 -11.64
CA ASP A 274 3.31 35.88 -11.46
C ASP A 274 2.18 36.59 -12.26
N LYS A 275 2.12 37.92 -12.14
CA LYS A 275 1.14 38.77 -12.82
C LYS A 275 1.22 38.69 -14.36
N GLU A 276 2.35 38.22 -14.88
CA GLU A 276 2.64 38.09 -16.31
C GLU A 276 2.39 36.66 -16.81
N GLY A 277 1.97 35.75 -15.92
CA GLY A 277 1.72 34.35 -16.21
C GLY A 277 2.99 33.49 -16.33
N GLN A 278 4.14 33.99 -15.87
CA GLN A 278 5.38 33.22 -15.77
C GLN A 278 5.48 32.55 -14.39
N ALA A 279 6.14 31.40 -14.30
CA ALA A 279 6.29 30.73 -13.01
C ALA A 279 7.46 31.37 -12.25
N SER A 280 7.19 31.79 -11.02
CA SER A 280 8.17 32.29 -10.06
C SER A 280 8.45 31.21 -9.01
N PHE A 281 9.73 31.03 -8.70
CA PHE A 281 10.22 30.16 -7.63
C PHE A 281 10.68 31.03 -6.47
N GLU A 282 10.01 30.88 -5.33
CA GLU A 282 10.32 31.60 -4.11
C GLU A 282 10.74 30.60 -3.03
N ALA A 283 11.83 30.89 -2.32
CA ALA A 283 12.35 30.03 -1.27
C ALA A 283 12.06 30.59 0.12
N PHE A 284 11.65 29.71 1.02
CA PHE A 284 11.29 30.04 2.39
C PHE A 284 11.83 28.99 3.37
N GLN A 285 12.03 29.43 4.61
CA GLN A 285 12.06 28.58 5.79
C GLN A 285 11.01 29.05 6.77
N VAL A 286 10.50 28.13 7.60
CA VAL A 286 9.68 28.54 8.72
C VAL A 286 10.57 28.96 9.88
N SER A 287 10.15 29.99 10.61
CA SER A 287 10.86 30.51 11.78
C SER A 287 11.03 29.43 12.86
N ASP A 288 12.09 29.55 13.66
CA ASP A 288 12.38 28.62 14.75
C ASP A 288 11.21 28.57 15.76
N GLN A 289 10.58 29.73 15.98
CA GLN A 289 9.39 29.88 16.82
C GLN A 289 8.21 29.06 16.29
N CYS A 290 8.00 29.02 14.96
CA CYS A 290 6.93 28.22 14.35
C CYS A 290 7.16 26.73 14.58
N VAL A 291 8.39 26.25 14.37
CA VAL A 291 8.76 24.84 14.57
C VAL A 291 8.55 24.44 16.04
N GLU A 292 8.93 25.29 16.99
CA GLU A 292 8.70 25.05 18.42
C GLU A 292 7.23 24.98 18.79
N MET A 293 6.46 25.95 18.31
CA MET A 293 5.03 26.03 18.58
C MET A 293 4.28 24.85 17.96
N PHE A 294 4.69 24.42 16.76
CA PHE A 294 4.18 23.23 16.11
C PHE A 294 4.49 21.97 16.93
N ALA A 295 5.76 21.75 17.30
CA ALA A 295 6.19 20.59 18.10
C ALA A 295 5.55 20.54 19.49
N ALA A 296 5.18 21.70 20.06
CA ALA A 296 4.46 21.80 21.32
C ALA A 296 2.93 21.60 21.19
N GLY A 297 2.40 21.46 19.97
CA GLY A 297 0.96 21.31 19.71
C GLY A 297 0.16 22.60 19.91
N VAL A 298 0.81 23.76 19.80
CA VAL A 298 0.20 25.09 19.99
C VAL A 298 -0.59 25.51 18.77
N LEU A 299 -0.07 25.21 17.57
CA LEU A 299 -0.65 25.62 16.29
C LEU A 299 -1.62 24.56 15.76
N ALA A 300 -2.74 25.01 15.24
CA ALA A 300 -3.72 24.21 14.54
C ALA A 300 -4.15 24.88 13.23
N GLU A 301 -4.66 24.08 12.29
CA GLU A 301 -5.23 24.60 11.04
C GLU A 301 -6.49 25.42 11.34
N ASN A 302 -6.62 26.57 10.67
CA ASN A 302 -7.80 27.41 10.76
C ASN A 302 -8.66 27.24 9.50
N GLU A 303 -9.77 26.52 9.62
CA GLU A 303 -10.69 26.25 8.50
C GLU A 303 -11.40 27.52 8.00
N GLN A 304 -11.51 28.56 8.82
CA GLN A 304 -12.23 29.79 8.48
C GLN A 304 -11.32 30.89 7.91
N ASN A 305 -10.04 30.88 8.29
CA ASN A 305 -9.06 31.89 7.88
C ASN A 305 -7.74 31.24 7.44
N PRO A 306 -7.52 31.04 6.12
CA PRO A 306 -6.29 30.42 5.64
C PRO A 306 -5.04 31.29 5.89
N LYS A 307 -5.20 32.59 6.15
CA LYS A 307 -4.10 33.56 6.33
C LYS A 307 -3.47 33.50 7.73
N ALA A 308 -4.08 32.77 8.67
CA ALA A 308 -3.61 32.70 10.05
C ALA A 308 -3.73 31.28 10.63
N CYS A 309 -2.74 30.87 11.43
CA CYS A 309 -2.82 29.63 12.21
C CYS A 309 -3.62 29.86 13.49
N ALA A 310 -4.50 28.92 13.82
CA ALA A 310 -5.25 28.96 15.08
C ALA A 310 -4.34 28.54 16.25
N VAL A 311 -4.53 29.17 17.40
CA VAL A 311 -3.83 28.83 18.64
C VAL A 311 -4.75 27.97 19.51
N ASN A 312 -4.25 26.83 19.97
CA ASN A 312 -4.98 25.96 20.89
C ASN A 312 -5.24 26.69 22.22
N ASP A 313 -6.48 26.64 22.71
CA ASP A 313 -6.95 27.31 23.94
C ASP A 313 -6.12 26.98 25.21
N THR A 314 -5.33 25.90 25.16
CA THR A 314 -4.43 25.50 26.24
C THR A 314 -3.23 26.44 26.40
N PHE A 315 -2.86 27.17 25.36
CA PHE A 315 -1.66 28.01 25.31
C PHE A 315 -2.02 29.49 25.18
N THR A 316 -1.16 30.35 25.72
CA THR A 316 -1.27 31.80 25.55
C THR A 316 -0.19 32.28 24.59
N VAL A 317 -0.61 32.81 23.44
CA VAL A 317 0.31 33.37 22.45
C VAL A 317 0.22 34.89 22.49
N LEU A 318 1.36 35.55 22.69
CA LEU A 318 1.50 36.99 22.71
C LEU A 318 2.13 37.48 21.40
N VAL A 319 1.33 38.15 20.57
CA VAL A 319 1.80 38.85 19.37
C VAL A 319 1.88 40.33 19.73
N GLU A 320 3.06 40.94 19.62
CA GLU A 320 3.29 42.35 19.99
C GLU A 320 2.77 42.71 21.40
N ALA A 321 3.02 41.82 22.37
CA ALA A 321 2.60 41.93 23.78
C ALA A 321 1.07 41.89 24.00
N LYS A 322 0.27 41.47 23.01
CA LYS A 322 -1.17 41.24 23.15
C LYS A 322 -1.51 39.76 22.95
N PRO A 323 -2.38 39.17 23.80
CA PRO A 323 -2.88 37.82 23.59
C PRO A 323 -3.63 37.71 22.26
N ALA A 324 -3.27 36.71 21.47
CA ALA A 324 -3.87 36.43 20.17
C ALA A 324 -4.37 34.98 20.13
N LYS A 325 -5.58 34.80 19.58
CA LYS A 325 -6.17 33.47 19.34
C LYS A 325 -5.78 32.89 17.97
N GLU A 326 -5.30 33.76 17.09
CA GLU A 326 -4.83 33.43 15.75
C GLU A 326 -3.55 34.22 15.50
N VAL A 327 -2.61 33.63 14.77
CA VAL A 327 -1.35 34.26 14.40
C VAL A 327 -1.25 34.31 12.89
N ASP A 328 -1.01 35.50 12.35
CA ASP A 328 -0.80 35.68 10.91
C ASP A 328 0.41 34.88 10.43
N ASN A 329 0.21 34.14 9.34
CA ASN A 329 1.20 33.19 8.81
C ASN A 329 2.51 33.87 8.41
N ASN A 330 2.49 35.15 8.03
CA ASN A 330 3.68 35.89 7.62
C ASN A 330 4.69 36.06 8.77
N PHE A 331 4.27 36.00 10.04
CA PHE A 331 5.20 36.00 11.18
C PHE A 331 6.07 34.75 11.24
N PHE A 332 5.63 33.66 10.60
CA PHE A 332 6.33 32.39 10.61
C PHE A 332 7.25 32.19 9.41
N LEU A 333 7.25 33.07 8.41
CA LEU A 333 7.97 32.87 7.16
C LEU A 333 9.25 33.70 7.11
N CYS A 334 10.37 33.05 6.81
CA CYS A 334 11.65 33.68 6.52
C CYS A 334 12.00 33.46 5.05
N VAL A 335 12.18 34.55 4.29
CA VAL A 335 12.53 34.48 2.86
C VAL A 335 14.00 34.11 2.70
N VAL A 336 14.29 33.13 1.85
CA VAL A 336 15.64 32.71 1.49
C VAL A 336 16.00 33.25 0.09
N PRO A 337 17.15 33.93 -0.08
CA PRO A 337 17.60 34.38 -1.40
C PRO A 337 17.85 33.22 -2.37
N VAL A 338 17.28 33.30 -3.57
CA VAL A 338 17.44 32.33 -4.65
C VAL A 338 18.48 32.81 -5.65
N LEU A 339 19.44 31.94 -5.97
CA LEU A 339 20.46 32.15 -7.00
C LEU A 339 20.35 31.08 -8.09
N PRO A 340 20.58 31.43 -9.37
CA PRO A 340 20.59 30.45 -10.45
C PRO A 340 21.82 29.53 -10.34
N HIS A 341 21.62 28.27 -10.69
CA HIS A 341 22.64 27.22 -10.78
C HIS A 341 22.43 26.39 -12.05
N GLU A 342 23.50 25.75 -12.52
CA GLU A 342 23.44 24.79 -13.61
C GLU A 342 23.96 23.44 -13.11
N SER A 343 23.07 22.46 -13.05
CA SER A 343 23.41 21.10 -12.63
C SER A 343 24.34 20.43 -13.64
N THR A 344 25.15 19.50 -13.13
CA THR A 344 25.89 18.56 -13.97
C THR A 344 24.98 17.48 -14.58
N LEU A 345 23.80 17.27 -13.99
CA LEU A 345 22.80 16.32 -14.45
C LEU A 345 21.85 16.95 -15.47
N ARG A 346 21.38 16.13 -16.39
CA ARG A 346 20.34 16.47 -17.35
C ARG A 346 18.98 16.13 -16.78
N CYS A 347 17.99 16.85 -17.30
CA CYS A 347 16.59 16.74 -16.94
C CYS A 347 15.74 16.45 -18.19
N GLU A 348 16.11 15.43 -18.96
CA GLU A 348 15.46 15.13 -20.25
C GLU A 348 14.77 13.78 -20.30
N PHE A 349 15.19 12.81 -19.49
CA PHE A 349 14.57 11.49 -19.49
C PHE A 349 13.15 11.55 -18.90
N PRO A 350 12.19 10.76 -19.41
CA PRO A 350 10.81 10.78 -18.94
C PRO A 350 10.71 10.55 -17.43
N LYS A 351 10.05 11.47 -16.72
CA LYS A 351 9.92 11.46 -15.26
C LYS A 351 8.99 10.35 -14.78
N LEU A 352 9.28 9.83 -13.59
CA LEU A 352 8.36 9.03 -12.79
C LEU A 352 7.11 9.85 -12.41
N ASN A 353 6.00 9.14 -12.17
CA ASN A 353 4.78 9.70 -11.57
C ASN A 353 4.11 10.87 -12.35
N ARG A 354 4.43 11.04 -13.63
CA ARG A 354 3.77 12.01 -14.53
C ARG A 354 2.89 11.29 -15.56
N GLU A 355 1.65 11.74 -15.70
CA GLU A 355 0.73 11.23 -16.72
C GLU A 355 1.29 11.43 -18.13
N GLY A 356 1.21 10.41 -18.99
CA GLY A 356 1.71 10.46 -20.37
C GLY A 356 3.23 10.32 -20.53
N SER A 357 3.98 10.18 -19.43
CA SER A 357 5.42 9.90 -19.43
C SER A 357 5.67 8.38 -19.51
N TYR A 358 6.20 7.90 -20.64
CA TYR A 358 6.48 6.47 -20.84
C TYR A 358 7.96 6.17 -20.73
N ARG A 359 8.39 5.60 -19.60
CA ARG A 359 9.75 5.07 -19.44
C ARG A 359 9.85 3.71 -20.13
N ASN A 360 10.49 3.66 -21.28
CA ASN A 360 10.68 2.42 -22.02
C ASN A 360 12.09 2.33 -22.62
N ARG A 361 12.43 1.13 -23.10
CA ARG A 361 13.73 0.87 -23.75
C ARG A 361 13.98 1.76 -24.97
N ALA A 362 12.92 2.21 -25.65
CA ALA A 362 13.05 3.13 -26.78
C ALA A 362 13.47 4.54 -26.33
N ALA A 363 12.96 5.04 -25.20
CA ALA A 363 13.40 6.30 -24.60
C ALA A 363 14.89 6.23 -24.21
N LEU A 364 15.32 5.13 -23.56
CA LEU A 364 16.72 4.87 -23.24
C LEU A 364 17.60 4.91 -24.50
N LYS A 365 17.18 4.20 -25.55
CA LYS A 365 17.89 4.18 -26.84
C LYS A 365 17.99 5.57 -27.47
N THR A 366 16.90 6.34 -27.48
CA THR A 366 16.88 7.70 -28.03
C THR A 366 17.86 8.61 -27.29
N GLN A 367 17.91 8.56 -25.96
CA GLN A 367 18.83 9.37 -25.17
C GLN A 367 20.30 8.99 -25.44
N LEU A 368 20.63 7.69 -25.42
CA LEU A 368 21.99 7.22 -25.72
C LEU A 368 22.44 7.61 -27.14
N GLN A 369 21.53 7.57 -28.10
CA GLN A 369 21.81 7.97 -29.50
C GLN A 369 21.98 9.48 -29.66
N LYS A 370 21.17 10.28 -28.95
CA LYS A 370 21.24 11.75 -28.98
C LYS A 370 22.63 12.25 -28.57
N TYR A 371 23.23 11.63 -27.55
CA TYR A 371 24.54 12.00 -27.01
C TYR A 371 25.68 11.07 -27.45
N ARG A 372 25.55 10.38 -28.58
CA ARG A 372 26.53 9.40 -29.07
C ARG A 372 27.97 9.93 -29.26
N ASN A 373 28.13 11.25 -29.36
CA ASN A 373 29.44 11.89 -29.55
C ASN A 373 30.14 12.20 -28.21
N GLU A 374 29.45 12.06 -27.08
CA GLU A 374 30.01 12.30 -25.76
C GLU A 374 30.58 11.00 -25.14
N PRO A 375 31.46 11.10 -24.13
CA PRO A 375 31.89 9.96 -23.33
C PRO A 375 30.70 9.20 -22.75
N TYR A 376 30.78 7.86 -22.69
CA TYR A 376 29.62 7.03 -22.35
C TYR A 376 29.02 7.38 -20.97
N ALA A 377 29.87 7.58 -19.95
CA ALA A 377 29.42 8.00 -18.62
C ALA A 377 28.63 9.33 -18.67
N LYS A 378 29.08 10.31 -19.47
CA LYS A 378 28.37 11.57 -19.65
C LYS A 378 27.02 11.38 -20.34
N ARG A 379 26.79 10.33 -21.13
CA ARG A 379 25.45 10.04 -21.71
C ARG A 379 24.45 9.60 -20.65
N LEU A 380 24.94 9.08 -19.53
CA LEU A 380 24.16 8.59 -18.40
C LEU A 380 23.89 9.66 -17.33
N SER A 381 24.35 10.90 -17.54
CA SER A 381 24.20 12.00 -16.58
C SER A 381 22.77 12.55 -16.55
N ASP A 382 21.78 11.73 -16.22
CA ASP A 382 20.39 12.10 -15.99
C ASP A 382 19.86 11.26 -14.83
N PHE A 383 19.33 11.91 -13.80
CA PHE A 383 18.89 11.22 -12.58
C PHE A 383 17.81 10.17 -12.86
N GLN A 384 16.83 10.50 -13.69
CA GLN A 384 15.68 9.63 -13.95
C GLN A 384 16.06 8.44 -14.82
N LEU A 385 17.06 8.63 -15.68
CA LEU A 385 17.70 7.55 -16.41
C LEU A 385 18.41 6.57 -15.45
N LEU A 386 19.17 7.07 -14.48
CA LEU A 386 19.87 6.23 -13.50
C LEU A 386 18.88 5.44 -12.64
N VAL A 387 17.79 6.08 -12.19
CA VAL A 387 16.69 5.39 -11.50
C VAL A 387 16.06 4.33 -12.42
N PHE A 388 15.88 4.58 -13.72
CA PHE A 388 15.38 3.56 -14.65
C PHE A 388 16.36 2.39 -14.86
N LEU A 389 17.67 2.65 -14.88
CA LEU A 389 18.68 1.59 -15.01
C LEU A 389 18.72 0.67 -13.78
N SER A 390 18.38 1.18 -12.61
CA SER A 390 18.28 0.40 -11.38
C SER A 390 17.16 -0.65 -11.38
N ASP A 391 16.22 -0.59 -12.35
CA ASP A 391 15.25 -1.67 -12.58
C ASP A 391 15.90 -2.92 -13.22
N PHE A 392 17.11 -2.79 -13.77
CA PHE A 392 17.83 -3.85 -14.50
C PHE A 392 19.20 -4.18 -13.90
N LEU A 393 19.79 -3.25 -13.15
CA LEU A 393 21.12 -3.34 -12.55
C LEU A 393 21.02 -3.31 -11.03
N ASP A 394 22.00 -3.90 -10.35
CA ASP A 394 21.97 -3.97 -8.89
C ASP A 394 22.21 -2.59 -8.25
N VAL A 395 21.30 -2.18 -7.37
CA VAL A 395 21.31 -0.86 -6.73
C VAL A 395 22.48 -0.69 -5.77
N GLN A 396 22.97 -1.78 -5.18
CA GLN A 396 24.04 -1.74 -4.18
C GLN A 396 25.44 -1.87 -4.80
N THR A 397 25.58 -2.56 -5.93
CA THR A 397 26.90 -2.77 -6.56
C THR A 397 27.12 -2.00 -7.85
N ASP A 398 26.14 -1.99 -8.75
CA ASP A 398 26.35 -1.50 -10.12
C ASP A 398 26.10 0.00 -10.21
N ILE A 399 25.01 0.47 -9.60
CA ILE A 399 24.61 1.88 -9.62
C ILE A 399 25.69 2.80 -9.01
N PRO A 400 26.31 2.49 -7.85
CA PRO A 400 27.36 3.33 -7.30
C PRO A 400 28.57 3.50 -8.22
N VAL A 401 28.96 2.44 -8.95
CA VAL A 401 30.07 2.50 -9.90
C VAL A 401 29.73 3.40 -11.10
N ILE A 402 28.49 3.32 -11.59
CA ILE A 402 28.00 4.17 -12.68
C ILE A 402 27.94 5.63 -12.22
N CYS A 403 27.34 5.89 -11.04
CA CYS A 403 27.24 7.24 -10.47
C CYS A 403 28.61 7.87 -10.21
N GLN A 404 29.60 7.08 -9.76
CA GLN A 404 30.98 7.56 -9.59
C GLN A 404 31.60 8.02 -10.91
N ALA A 405 31.40 7.26 -12.00
CA ALA A 405 31.87 7.63 -13.34
C ALA A 405 31.12 8.83 -13.93
N VAL A 406 29.86 9.04 -13.54
CA VAL A 406 29.07 10.24 -13.91
C VAL A 406 29.59 11.48 -13.17
N ARG A 407 29.92 11.32 -11.88
CA ARG A 407 30.39 12.41 -11.01
C ARG A 407 31.82 12.84 -11.31
N ASP A 408 32.73 11.89 -11.52
CA ASP A 408 34.15 12.17 -11.82
C ASP A 408 34.50 11.74 -13.26
N PRO A 409 34.72 12.69 -14.17
CA PRO A 409 35.13 12.41 -15.54
C PRO A 409 36.45 11.62 -15.66
N ASN A 410 37.27 11.59 -14.61
CA ASN A 410 38.55 10.88 -14.58
C ASN A 410 38.40 9.38 -14.24
N VAL A 411 37.23 8.95 -13.75
CA VAL A 411 36.94 7.55 -13.45
C VAL A 411 36.27 6.91 -14.67
N PRO A 412 37.00 6.07 -15.44
CA PRO A 412 36.42 5.43 -16.61
C PRO A 412 35.41 4.35 -16.20
N LEU A 413 34.26 4.35 -16.86
CA LEU A 413 33.27 3.28 -16.72
C LEU A 413 33.83 1.98 -17.33
N ASP A 414 33.73 0.86 -16.60
CA ASP A 414 34.15 -0.45 -17.11
C ASP A 414 33.44 -0.75 -18.44
N SER A 415 34.20 -1.22 -19.42
CA SER A 415 33.73 -1.64 -20.75
C SER A 415 32.53 -2.60 -20.74
N GLY A 416 32.31 -3.35 -19.65
CA GLY A 416 31.14 -4.20 -19.46
C GLY A 416 29.82 -3.45 -19.32
N TYR A 417 29.79 -2.31 -18.62
CA TYR A 417 28.55 -1.57 -18.38
C TYR A 417 27.93 -0.97 -19.66
N PRO A 418 28.70 -0.36 -20.59
CA PRO A 418 28.17 0.05 -21.87
C PRO A 418 27.51 -1.09 -22.66
N ILE A 419 28.08 -2.29 -22.62
CA ILE A 419 27.53 -3.46 -23.32
C ILE A 419 26.20 -3.88 -22.67
N LEU A 420 26.14 -3.93 -21.34
CA LEU A 420 24.92 -4.27 -20.60
C LEU A 420 23.80 -3.25 -20.85
N ILE A 421 24.11 -1.95 -20.76
CA ILE A 421 23.15 -0.86 -20.94
C ILE A 421 22.66 -0.81 -22.40
N ASP A 422 23.55 -0.96 -23.38
CA ASP A 422 23.16 -1.01 -24.81
C ASP A 422 22.28 -2.24 -25.11
N SER A 423 22.52 -3.37 -24.43
CA SER A 423 21.68 -4.57 -24.52
C SER A 423 20.29 -4.32 -23.93
N VAL A 424 20.19 -3.64 -22.77
CA VAL A 424 18.91 -3.22 -22.19
C VAL A 424 18.15 -2.26 -23.12
N ALA A 425 18.86 -1.38 -23.82
CA ALA A 425 18.28 -0.47 -24.82
C ALA A 425 17.80 -1.18 -26.10
N GLY A 426 18.08 -2.48 -26.27
CA GLY A 426 17.74 -3.23 -27.49
C GLY A 426 18.57 -2.79 -28.70
N SER A 427 19.76 -2.23 -28.46
CA SER A 427 20.70 -1.85 -29.51
C SER A 427 21.46 -3.09 -29.95
N GLN A 428 21.06 -3.69 -31.08
CA GLN A 428 21.96 -4.61 -31.78
C GLN A 428 23.18 -3.80 -32.21
N HIS A 429 24.34 -4.02 -31.57
CA HIS A 429 25.59 -3.55 -32.13
C HIS A 429 25.77 -4.18 -33.50
N SER A 430 25.61 -3.38 -34.55
CA SER A 430 26.17 -3.69 -35.86
C SER A 430 27.68 -3.83 -35.67
N PHE A 431 28.16 -5.08 -35.58
CA PHE A 431 29.56 -5.50 -35.58
C PHE A 431 30.34 -5.08 -36.87
N GLY A 432 29.87 -4.06 -37.60
CA GLY A 432 30.41 -3.65 -38.90
C GLY A 432 31.53 -2.62 -38.85
N HIS A 433 31.75 -1.91 -37.73
CA HIS A 433 32.66 -0.76 -37.73
C HIS A 433 34.11 -1.07 -37.29
N LEU A 434 34.37 -2.25 -36.72
CA LEU A 434 35.73 -2.72 -36.38
C LEU A 434 36.42 -3.53 -37.51
N LEU A 435 35.76 -3.69 -38.67
CA LEU A 435 36.31 -4.39 -39.85
C LEU A 435 36.61 -3.45 -41.03
N SER A 436 36.64 -2.13 -40.82
CA SER A 436 36.83 -1.12 -41.89
C SER A 436 38.18 -0.38 -41.85
N THR A 437 39.23 -0.98 -41.29
CA THR A 437 40.60 -0.57 -41.61
C THR A 437 41.22 -1.64 -42.50
N ARG A 438 41.06 -1.45 -43.82
CA ARG A 438 41.87 -2.15 -44.82
C ARG A 438 43.30 -1.66 -44.67
N ASP A 439 44.10 -2.38 -43.90
CA ASP A 439 45.55 -2.39 -44.08
C ASP A 439 45.97 -3.75 -44.65
N SER A 440 46.47 -3.71 -45.88
CA SER A 440 46.65 -4.85 -46.78
C SER A 440 48.03 -5.48 -46.62
N SER A 441 48.37 -5.95 -45.43
CA SER A 441 49.70 -6.52 -45.18
C SER A 441 49.76 -7.46 -43.97
N LEU A 442 49.00 -8.57 -43.95
CA LEU A 442 49.30 -9.72 -43.07
C LEU A 442 48.88 -11.06 -43.71
N PRO A 443 49.63 -12.17 -43.47
CA PRO A 443 49.52 -13.39 -44.27
C PRO A 443 48.24 -14.17 -44.00
N THR A 444 47.87 -14.99 -44.98
CA THR A 444 46.66 -15.84 -45.12
C THR A 444 46.42 -16.86 -43.99
N MET A 445 47.21 -16.85 -42.91
CA MET A 445 47.07 -17.75 -41.75
C MET A 445 46.16 -17.24 -40.62
N VAL A 446 45.64 -16.00 -40.69
CA VAL A 446 44.77 -15.43 -39.62
C VAL A 446 43.27 -15.54 -39.94
N LYS A 447 42.91 -15.83 -41.20
CA LYS A 447 41.49 -15.96 -41.61
C LYS A 447 40.81 -17.26 -41.15
N ALA A 448 41.58 -18.33 -40.89
CA ALA A 448 41.05 -19.57 -40.33
C ALA A 448 40.77 -19.45 -38.81
N GLY A 449 41.69 -18.80 -38.07
CA GLY A 449 41.54 -18.62 -36.62
C GLY A 449 40.44 -17.64 -36.20
N PHE A 450 40.14 -16.61 -37.01
CA PHE A 450 39.10 -15.63 -36.65
C PHE A 450 37.67 -16.19 -36.78
N PHE A 451 37.44 -17.08 -37.76
CA PHE A 451 36.16 -17.80 -37.86
C PHE A 451 36.02 -18.86 -36.76
N GLU A 452 37.11 -19.51 -36.37
CA GLU A 452 37.11 -20.42 -35.20
C GLU A 452 36.86 -19.66 -33.89
N VAL A 453 37.44 -18.47 -33.68
CA VAL A 453 37.23 -17.69 -32.45
C VAL A 453 35.83 -17.07 -32.38
N VAL A 454 35.27 -16.60 -33.49
CA VAL A 454 33.87 -16.10 -33.52
C VAL A 454 32.88 -17.26 -33.37
N ALA A 455 33.16 -18.42 -33.97
CA ALA A 455 32.38 -19.63 -33.72
C ALA A 455 32.54 -20.12 -32.27
N LEU A 456 33.74 -20.00 -31.67
CA LEU A 456 33.99 -20.32 -30.27
C LEU A 456 33.27 -19.35 -29.34
N CYS A 457 33.23 -18.05 -29.65
CA CYS A 457 32.52 -17.03 -28.87
C CYS A 457 31.01 -17.14 -29.02
N CYS A 458 30.49 -17.42 -30.21
CA CYS A 458 29.06 -17.73 -30.40
C CYS A 458 28.69 -19.07 -29.76
N ALA A 459 29.58 -20.07 -29.79
CA ALA A 459 29.41 -21.33 -29.07
C ALA A 459 29.59 -21.15 -27.57
N LEU A 460 30.40 -20.20 -27.09
CA LEU A 460 30.56 -19.84 -25.67
C LEU A 460 29.40 -18.99 -25.19
N VAL A 461 28.81 -18.13 -26.01
CA VAL A 461 27.59 -17.37 -25.70
C VAL A 461 26.37 -18.26 -25.79
N ALA A 462 26.32 -19.21 -26.74
CA ALA A 462 25.28 -20.25 -26.79
C ALA A 462 25.50 -21.30 -25.69
N ALA A 463 26.74 -21.63 -25.32
CA ALA A 463 27.05 -22.49 -24.19
C ALA A 463 26.93 -21.75 -22.88
N MET A 464 27.09 -20.42 -22.80
CA MET A 464 26.81 -19.58 -21.63
C MET A 464 25.32 -19.33 -21.52
N ALA A 465 24.57 -19.16 -22.61
CA ALA A 465 23.12 -19.12 -22.59
C ALA A 465 22.54 -20.51 -22.31
N ALA A 466 23.17 -21.59 -22.77
CA ALA A 466 22.76 -22.96 -22.47
C ALA A 466 23.30 -23.46 -21.13
N THR A 467 24.39 -22.91 -20.59
CA THR A 467 24.87 -23.13 -19.21
C THR A 467 24.27 -22.14 -18.26
N HIS A 468 23.70 -21.01 -18.68
CA HIS A 468 22.85 -20.12 -17.90
C HIS A 468 21.41 -20.62 -17.95
N ALA A 469 20.96 -21.26 -19.03
CA ALA A 469 19.70 -22.00 -19.08
C ALA A 469 19.82 -23.39 -18.43
N ARG A 470 20.99 -24.05 -18.44
CA ARG A 470 21.32 -25.24 -17.63
C ARG A 470 21.79 -24.91 -16.22
N SER A 471 22.24 -23.69 -15.92
CA SER A 471 22.48 -23.15 -14.57
C SER A 471 21.17 -22.67 -14.00
N GLU A 472 20.27 -22.10 -14.78
CA GLU A 472 18.87 -21.87 -14.39
C GLU A 472 18.16 -23.21 -14.26
N ARG A 473 18.35 -24.20 -15.16
CA ARG A 473 17.79 -25.56 -14.98
C ARG A 473 18.46 -26.36 -13.87
N ARG A 474 19.77 -26.21 -13.60
CA ARG A 474 20.49 -26.84 -12.47
C ARG A 474 20.34 -26.05 -11.18
N LYS A 475 20.05 -24.75 -11.20
CA LYS A 475 19.57 -23.99 -10.04
C LYS A 475 18.15 -24.42 -9.79
N ARG A 476 17.26 -24.48 -10.79
CA ARG A 476 15.91 -25.07 -10.68
C ARG A 476 15.88 -26.57 -10.33
N GLN A 477 16.89 -27.38 -10.69
CA GLN A 477 17.02 -28.80 -10.31
C GLN A 477 17.90 -29.06 -9.07
N LYS A 478 18.81 -28.17 -8.66
CA LYS A 478 19.54 -28.26 -7.37
C LYS A 478 18.78 -27.57 -6.25
N PHE A 479 17.92 -26.59 -6.52
CA PHE A 479 16.87 -26.15 -5.60
C PHE A 479 15.78 -27.21 -5.41
N ALA A 480 15.82 -28.30 -6.19
CA ALA A 480 14.98 -29.48 -5.96
C ALA A 480 15.61 -30.53 -5.04
N LEU A 481 16.82 -30.31 -4.47
CA LEU A 481 17.45 -31.26 -3.54
C LEU A 481 18.56 -30.59 -2.70
N GLN A 482 18.20 -29.57 -1.92
CA GLN A 482 18.81 -29.29 -0.62
C GLN A 482 17.87 -28.34 0.13
N GLN A 483 17.26 -28.88 1.18
CA GLN A 483 16.42 -28.13 2.12
C GLN A 483 17.20 -26.91 2.65
N PRO A 484 16.69 -25.68 2.58
CA PRO A 484 17.03 -24.67 3.56
C PRO A 484 16.04 -24.83 4.71
N LEU A 485 16.55 -25.27 5.87
CA LEU A 485 15.88 -24.93 7.13
C LEU A 485 15.84 -23.40 7.20
N VAL A 486 14.64 -22.84 7.32
CA VAL A 486 14.42 -21.41 7.60
C VAL A 486 15.08 -21.08 8.94
N THR A 487 16.10 -20.22 8.95
CA THR A 487 16.88 -19.92 10.17
C THR A 487 16.95 -18.45 10.58
N THR A 488 16.34 -17.49 9.86
CA THR A 488 16.48 -16.05 10.20
C THR A 488 15.16 -15.27 10.16
N LYS A 489 14.99 -14.38 11.15
CA LYS A 489 13.81 -13.53 11.39
C LYS A 489 13.52 -12.51 10.27
N SER A 490 14.53 -12.12 9.49
CA SER A 490 14.48 -11.03 8.49
C SER A 490 13.78 -11.41 7.18
N GLU A 491 13.93 -12.64 6.68
CA GLU A 491 13.22 -13.10 5.47
C GLU A 491 11.73 -13.32 5.73
N LEU A 492 11.36 -13.57 7.00
CA LEU A 492 9.97 -13.67 7.45
C LEU A 492 9.25 -12.31 7.48
N GLU A 493 9.98 -11.20 7.43
CA GLU A 493 9.41 -9.85 7.29
C GLU A 493 9.18 -9.50 5.82
N LEU A 494 10.09 -9.86 4.91
CA LEU A 494 9.93 -9.71 3.46
C LEU A 494 8.72 -10.48 2.87
N VAL A 495 8.34 -11.60 3.48
CA VAL A 495 7.13 -12.35 3.06
C VAL A 495 5.84 -11.63 3.46
N LYS A 496 5.86 -10.77 4.49
CA LYS A 496 4.66 -10.05 4.98
C LYS A 496 4.17 -8.95 4.03
N ASP A 497 5.07 -8.37 3.23
CA ASP A 497 4.73 -7.31 2.27
C ASP A 497 4.15 -7.86 0.95
N ILE A 498 4.29 -9.17 0.71
CA ILE A 498 3.81 -9.85 -0.51
C ILE A 498 2.54 -10.66 -0.23
N VAL A 499 2.39 -11.15 1.01
CA VAL A 499 1.27 -11.98 1.47
C VAL A 499 0.95 -11.60 2.92
N TYR A 500 -0.22 -11.03 3.18
CA TYR A 500 -0.62 -10.78 4.57
C TYR A 500 -1.12 -12.07 5.19
N ILE A 501 -0.47 -12.51 6.27
CA ILE A 501 -0.94 -13.61 7.12
C ILE A 501 -1.66 -12.99 8.32
N ASN A 502 -2.92 -13.36 8.51
CA ASN A 502 -3.74 -12.82 9.58
C ASN A 502 -3.31 -13.43 10.93
N ASN A 503 -2.53 -12.68 11.71
CA ASN A 503 -2.01 -13.10 13.03
C ASN A 503 -3.03 -12.97 14.18
N SER A 504 -4.34 -12.98 13.90
CA SER A 504 -5.39 -12.97 14.94
C SER A 504 -5.56 -14.31 15.68
N THR A 505 -4.63 -15.25 15.48
CA THR A 505 -4.44 -16.41 16.36
C THR A 505 -3.33 -16.08 17.36
N GLU A 506 -3.57 -16.36 18.64
CA GLU A 506 -2.79 -15.91 19.80
C GLU A 506 -1.26 -15.83 19.61
N PRO A 507 -0.58 -14.81 20.17
CA PRO A 507 0.87 -14.64 20.06
C PRO A 507 1.60 -15.81 20.74
N GLY A 508 2.00 -16.79 19.93
CA GLY A 508 2.58 -18.06 20.38
C GLY A 508 2.14 -19.27 19.55
N ALA A 509 1.04 -19.16 18.80
CA ALA A 509 0.64 -20.15 17.82
C ALA A 509 1.49 -20.00 16.55
N SER A 510 2.65 -20.67 16.48
CA SER A 510 3.23 -21.04 15.19
C SER A 510 2.12 -21.64 14.31
N PHE A 511 2.06 -21.32 13.00
CA PHE A 511 1.15 -21.91 12.00
C PHE A 511 1.15 -23.45 12.10
N ARG A 512 0.38 -23.97 13.06
CA ARG A 512 0.32 -25.39 13.42
C ARG A 512 -0.90 -25.93 12.72
N LEU A 513 -0.64 -26.70 11.68
CA LEU A 513 -1.55 -27.72 11.16
C LEU A 513 -1.77 -28.86 12.18
N ASP A 514 -1.75 -28.55 13.48
CA ASP A 514 -1.96 -29.51 14.56
C ASP A 514 -3.44 -29.58 14.96
N ARG A 515 -4.33 -29.52 13.96
CA ARG A 515 -5.68 -30.09 14.07
C ARG A 515 -5.62 -31.56 13.63
N SER A 516 -4.67 -32.29 14.20
CA SER A 516 -4.32 -33.68 13.86
C SER A 516 -5.41 -34.70 14.24
N SER A 517 -6.56 -34.28 14.78
CA SER A 517 -7.68 -35.16 15.16
C SER A 517 -8.88 -35.17 14.21
N HIS A 518 -9.00 -34.24 13.23
CA HIS A 518 -10.23 -34.06 12.43
C HIS A 518 -10.07 -34.23 10.92
N LEU A 519 -8.90 -34.69 10.46
CA LEU A 519 -8.52 -34.56 9.05
C LEU A 519 -8.63 -35.85 8.23
N LEU A 520 -8.98 -36.99 8.84
CA LEU A 520 -9.10 -38.27 8.14
C LEU A 520 -10.54 -38.49 7.69
N ASN A 521 -10.74 -38.81 6.41
CA ASN A 521 -12.03 -39.28 5.90
C ASN A 521 -12.31 -40.73 6.34
N ASP A 522 -13.49 -41.27 5.95
CA ASP A 522 -13.92 -42.64 6.31
C ASP A 522 -12.92 -43.74 5.85
N GLU A 523 -12.01 -43.43 4.92
CA GLU A 523 -10.96 -44.30 4.39
C GLU A 523 -9.56 -44.01 4.96
N GLY A 524 -9.43 -43.11 5.94
CA GLY A 524 -8.15 -42.74 6.54
C GLY A 524 -7.30 -41.77 5.69
N ASN A 525 -7.89 -41.11 4.69
CA ASN A 525 -7.21 -40.15 3.82
C ASN A 525 -7.43 -38.71 4.30
N GLN A 526 -6.36 -37.91 4.24
CA GLN A 526 -6.42 -36.47 4.53
C GLN A 526 -6.83 -35.67 3.28
N ILE A 527 -7.99 -35.01 3.32
CA ILE A 527 -8.46 -34.11 2.26
C ILE A 527 -8.32 -32.67 2.72
N LEU A 528 -7.61 -31.85 1.94
CA LEU A 528 -7.42 -30.43 2.22
C LEU A 528 -8.46 -29.59 1.49
N VAL A 529 -9.17 -28.73 2.21
CA VAL A 529 -10.12 -27.78 1.65
C VAL A 529 -9.50 -26.39 1.61
N VAL A 530 -9.37 -25.81 0.42
CA VAL A 530 -8.82 -24.47 0.21
C VAL A 530 -9.92 -23.54 -0.32
N GLY A 531 -10.21 -22.46 0.38
CA GLY A 531 -11.13 -21.42 -0.03
C GLY A 531 -10.41 -20.24 -0.70
N VAL A 532 -10.93 -19.76 -1.83
CA VAL A 532 -10.45 -18.57 -2.55
C VAL A 532 -11.61 -17.57 -2.69
N CYS A 533 -11.60 -16.55 -1.85
CA CYS A 533 -12.59 -15.48 -1.81
C CYS A 533 -12.03 -14.17 -2.42
N GLY A 534 -12.90 -13.25 -2.81
CA GLY A 534 -12.51 -11.91 -3.25
C GLY A 534 -13.61 -11.24 -4.05
N GLY A 535 -13.55 -9.92 -4.17
CA GLY A 535 -14.55 -9.15 -4.93
C GLY A 535 -14.60 -9.54 -6.41
N SER A 536 -15.74 -9.31 -7.08
CA SER A 536 -15.83 -9.49 -8.54
C SER A 536 -14.74 -8.68 -9.24
N GLY A 537 -13.97 -9.31 -10.14
CA GLY A 537 -12.87 -8.67 -10.88
C GLY A 537 -11.50 -8.68 -10.17
N SER A 538 -11.42 -9.25 -8.95
CA SER A 538 -10.16 -9.32 -8.16
C SER A 538 -9.10 -10.27 -8.73
N GLY A 539 -9.52 -11.30 -9.48
CA GLY A 539 -8.60 -12.33 -10.00
C GLY A 539 -8.66 -13.68 -9.27
N LYS A 540 -9.62 -13.88 -8.35
CA LYS A 540 -9.95 -15.19 -7.71
C LYS A 540 -9.96 -16.39 -8.66
N THR A 541 -10.66 -16.26 -9.80
CA THR A 541 -10.78 -17.33 -10.80
C THR A 541 -9.45 -17.55 -11.53
N THR A 542 -8.69 -16.49 -11.78
CA THR A 542 -7.36 -16.58 -12.40
C THR A 542 -6.37 -17.29 -11.47
N LEU A 543 -6.39 -16.97 -10.17
CA LEU A 543 -5.57 -17.65 -9.16
C LEU A 543 -5.95 -19.14 -9.07
N SER A 544 -7.25 -19.44 -9.02
CA SER A 544 -7.73 -20.82 -8.94
C SER A 544 -7.30 -21.66 -10.14
N ARG A 545 -7.36 -21.08 -11.35
CA ARG A 545 -6.87 -21.72 -12.58
C ARG A 545 -5.36 -21.94 -12.56
N ALA A 546 -4.60 -20.96 -12.06
CA ALA A 546 -3.15 -21.10 -11.92
C ALA A 546 -2.78 -22.21 -10.93
N ILE A 547 -3.46 -22.28 -9.78
CA ILE A 547 -3.29 -23.37 -8.81
C ILE A 547 -3.55 -24.73 -9.46
N MET A 548 -4.65 -24.89 -10.19
CA MET A 548 -4.95 -26.15 -10.87
C MET A 548 -3.95 -26.50 -11.98
N ALA A 549 -3.45 -25.51 -12.71
CA ALA A 549 -2.48 -25.73 -13.78
C ALA A 549 -1.13 -26.20 -13.25
N GLU A 550 -0.65 -25.63 -12.14
CA GLU A 550 0.65 -25.98 -11.56
C GLU A 550 0.58 -27.20 -10.63
N PHE A 551 -0.50 -27.32 -9.84
CA PHE A 551 -0.70 -28.46 -8.96
C PHE A 551 -1.25 -29.70 -9.68
N GLY A 552 -1.74 -29.59 -10.92
CA GLY A 552 -2.36 -30.70 -11.64
C GLY A 552 -3.86 -30.81 -11.36
N ALA A 553 -4.66 -30.50 -12.39
CA ALA A 553 -6.11 -30.42 -12.31
C ALA A 553 -6.77 -31.74 -11.90
N GLU A 554 -6.15 -32.88 -12.19
CA GLU A 554 -6.63 -34.21 -11.80
C GLU A 554 -6.58 -34.45 -10.28
N ARG A 555 -5.76 -33.67 -9.55
CA ARG A 555 -5.61 -33.76 -8.09
C ARG A 555 -6.48 -32.77 -7.32
N VAL A 556 -7.28 -31.97 -8.03
CA VAL A 556 -8.11 -30.89 -7.46
C VAL A 556 -9.58 -31.13 -7.80
N SER A 557 -10.44 -31.11 -6.79
CA SER A 557 -11.89 -31.00 -6.99
C SER A 557 -12.26 -29.50 -6.91
N TYR A 558 -12.52 -28.86 -8.04
CA TYR A 558 -12.85 -27.44 -8.11
C TYR A 558 -14.35 -27.20 -7.94
N LEU A 559 -14.73 -26.44 -6.90
CA LEU A 559 -16.11 -26.14 -6.56
C LEU A 559 -16.34 -24.63 -6.54
N SER A 560 -17.05 -24.11 -7.55
CA SER A 560 -17.46 -22.71 -7.58
C SER A 560 -18.78 -22.51 -6.84
N HIS A 561 -18.85 -21.47 -6.00
CA HIS A 561 -20.06 -21.05 -5.30
C HIS A 561 -21.13 -20.59 -6.28
N ASP A 562 -20.74 -20.07 -7.45
CA ASP A 562 -21.66 -19.67 -8.51
C ASP A 562 -22.50 -20.85 -9.06
N TYR A 563 -22.09 -22.11 -8.84
CA TYR A 563 -22.92 -23.27 -9.19
C TYR A 563 -24.13 -23.43 -8.28
N TYR A 564 -24.16 -22.76 -7.13
CA TYR A 564 -25.19 -22.89 -6.11
C TYR A 564 -26.18 -21.72 -6.10
N TYR A 565 -26.29 -20.93 -7.19
CA TYR A 565 -27.39 -19.97 -7.29
C TYR A 565 -28.74 -20.70 -7.24
N LYS A 566 -29.67 -20.14 -6.47
CA LYS A 566 -31.05 -20.64 -6.37
C LYS A 566 -31.71 -20.63 -7.73
N ASP A 567 -32.54 -21.63 -7.99
CA ASP A 567 -33.30 -21.70 -9.23
C ASP A 567 -34.40 -20.64 -9.26
N LEU A 568 -34.27 -19.70 -10.20
CA LEU A 568 -35.24 -18.63 -10.45
C LEU A 568 -36.14 -18.92 -11.66
N ALA A 569 -36.23 -20.18 -12.11
CA ALA A 569 -37.06 -20.59 -13.25
C ALA A 569 -38.53 -20.14 -13.13
N HIS A 570 -39.02 -19.99 -11.90
CA HIS A 570 -40.37 -19.52 -11.59
C HIS A 570 -40.60 -18.01 -11.84
N LEU A 571 -39.54 -17.21 -11.99
CA LEU A 571 -39.62 -15.77 -12.28
C LEU A 571 -39.52 -15.48 -13.78
N THR A 572 -40.12 -14.37 -14.23
CA THR A 572 -39.98 -13.89 -15.61
C THR A 572 -38.56 -13.35 -15.88
N THR A 573 -38.14 -13.28 -17.15
CA THR A 573 -36.81 -12.76 -17.53
C THR A 573 -36.53 -11.35 -16.98
N GLU A 574 -37.55 -10.49 -16.97
CA GLU A 574 -37.47 -9.12 -16.44
C GLU A 574 -37.33 -9.08 -14.91
N GLN A 575 -37.95 -10.03 -14.20
CA GLN A 575 -37.80 -10.17 -12.76
C GLN A 575 -36.43 -10.75 -12.38
N ARG A 576 -35.92 -11.71 -13.17
CA ARG A 576 -34.56 -12.27 -12.97
C ARG A 576 -33.48 -11.21 -13.17
N ALA A 577 -33.64 -10.33 -14.16
CA ALA A 577 -32.68 -9.24 -14.41
C ALA A 577 -32.58 -8.23 -13.26
N LYS A 578 -33.61 -8.14 -12.40
CA LYS A 578 -33.64 -7.28 -11.21
C LYS A 578 -33.20 -7.99 -9.93
N HIS A 579 -32.94 -9.31 -9.99
CA HIS A 579 -32.54 -10.09 -8.83
C HIS A 579 -31.09 -9.78 -8.45
N ASN A 580 -30.83 -9.59 -7.15
CA ASN A 580 -29.50 -9.28 -6.65
C ASN A 580 -28.71 -10.57 -6.40
N PHE A 581 -27.95 -11.01 -7.40
CA PHE A 581 -27.11 -12.21 -7.32
C PHE A 581 -25.91 -12.05 -6.36
N ASP A 582 -25.54 -10.84 -5.98
CA ASP A 582 -24.43 -10.60 -5.06
C ASP A 582 -24.87 -10.62 -3.57
N HIS A 583 -26.13 -10.94 -3.28
CA HIS A 583 -26.64 -11.11 -1.91
C HIS A 583 -26.53 -12.58 -1.45
N PRO A 584 -26.18 -12.89 -0.18
CA PRO A 584 -26.10 -14.25 0.34
C PRO A 584 -27.35 -15.11 0.08
N ASP A 585 -28.54 -14.52 0.20
CA ASP A 585 -29.82 -15.22 -0.04
C ASP A 585 -30.01 -15.73 -1.48
N ALA A 586 -29.23 -15.24 -2.45
CA ALA A 586 -29.28 -15.73 -3.82
C ALA A 586 -28.67 -17.14 -3.97
N LEU A 587 -27.93 -17.62 -2.97
CA LEU A 587 -27.15 -18.85 -3.01
C LEU A 587 -27.73 -19.92 -2.06
N GLU A 588 -27.67 -21.18 -2.48
CA GLU A 588 -27.96 -22.37 -1.67
C GLU A 588 -26.71 -22.83 -0.90
N THR A 589 -26.18 -21.95 -0.04
CA THR A 589 -24.95 -22.22 0.72
C THR A 589 -25.06 -23.47 1.60
N ASP A 590 -26.24 -23.76 2.16
CA ASP A 590 -26.50 -24.99 2.92
C ASP A 590 -26.27 -26.26 2.09
N LEU A 591 -26.64 -26.23 0.81
CA LEU A 591 -26.42 -27.35 -0.12
C LEU A 591 -24.92 -27.53 -0.39
N MET A 592 -24.19 -26.42 -0.56
CA MET A 592 -22.74 -26.44 -0.73
C MET A 592 -22.02 -26.98 0.50
N VAL A 593 -22.44 -26.57 1.71
CA VAL A 593 -21.95 -27.10 2.98
C VAL A 593 -22.16 -28.62 3.07
N LYS A 594 -23.34 -29.10 2.67
CA LYS A 594 -23.64 -30.54 2.62
C LYS A 594 -22.72 -31.27 1.64
N HIS A 595 -22.56 -30.75 0.42
CA HIS A 595 -21.69 -31.35 -0.59
C HIS A 595 -20.22 -31.35 -0.17
N LEU A 596 -19.74 -30.26 0.45
CA LEU A 596 -18.36 -30.16 0.92
C LEU A 596 -18.07 -31.16 2.04
N LYS A 597 -19.02 -31.35 2.98
CA LYS A 597 -18.93 -32.41 4.01
C LYS A 597 -18.89 -33.82 3.39
N GLN A 598 -19.69 -34.07 2.36
CA GLN A 598 -19.71 -35.36 1.66
C GLN A 598 -18.40 -35.62 0.90
N LEU A 599 -17.88 -34.62 0.17
CA LEU A 599 -16.59 -34.71 -0.52
C LEU A 599 -15.45 -34.93 0.48
N ARG A 600 -15.45 -34.21 1.61
CA ARG A 600 -14.47 -34.40 2.69
C ARG A 600 -14.54 -35.81 3.30
N ALA A 601 -15.72 -36.44 3.30
CA ALA A 601 -15.92 -37.83 3.72
C ALA A 601 -15.59 -38.87 2.64
N GLY A 602 -15.04 -38.47 1.48
CA GLY A 602 -14.70 -39.40 0.39
C GLY A 602 -15.89 -39.78 -0.50
N LYS A 603 -17.05 -39.13 -0.39
CA LYS A 603 -18.25 -39.43 -1.18
C LYS A 603 -18.34 -38.55 -2.43
N THR A 604 -18.73 -39.16 -3.55
CA THR A 604 -19.03 -38.42 -4.79
C THR A 604 -20.33 -37.63 -4.60
N VAL A 605 -20.36 -36.40 -5.13
CA VAL A 605 -21.54 -35.51 -5.06
C VAL A 605 -21.98 -35.07 -6.44
N ASP A 606 -23.28 -34.85 -6.60
CA ASP A 606 -23.87 -34.35 -7.83
C ASP A 606 -23.94 -32.82 -7.78
N VAL A 607 -22.94 -32.16 -8.37
CA VAL A 607 -22.85 -30.70 -8.35
C VAL A 607 -23.81 -30.10 -9.38
N PRO A 608 -24.60 -29.09 -9.02
CA PRO A 608 -25.39 -28.35 -9.99
C PRO A 608 -24.62 -27.78 -11.19
N VAL A 609 -25.32 -27.66 -12.32
CA VAL A 609 -24.88 -26.87 -13.47
C VAL A 609 -25.74 -25.61 -13.57
N TYR A 610 -25.08 -24.45 -13.53
CA TYR A 610 -25.75 -23.15 -13.65
C TYR A 610 -25.44 -22.50 -15.00
N ASP A 611 -26.49 -22.02 -15.68
CA ASP A 611 -26.37 -21.31 -16.95
C ASP A 611 -26.48 -19.80 -16.74
N PHE A 612 -25.34 -19.11 -16.90
CA PHE A 612 -25.23 -17.66 -16.74
C PHE A 612 -25.92 -16.86 -17.85
N SER A 613 -26.25 -17.47 -18.98
CA SER A 613 -26.98 -16.79 -20.06
C SER A 613 -28.47 -16.69 -19.73
N THR A 614 -29.07 -17.78 -19.24
CA THR A 614 -30.50 -17.86 -18.89
C THR A 614 -30.80 -17.50 -17.44
N HIS A 615 -29.77 -17.28 -16.63
CA HIS A 615 -29.85 -17.02 -15.18
C HIS A 615 -30.70 -18.10 -14.48
N SER A 616 -30.46 -19.37 -14.83
CA SER A 616 -31.22 -20.50 -14.32
C SER A 616 -30.37 -21.75 -14.16
N ARG A 617 -30.81 -22.64 -13.28
CA ARG A 617 -30.18 -23.92 -13.03
C ARG A 617 -30.68 -24.94 -14.06
N VAL A 618 -29.76 -25.68 -14.66
CA VAL A 618 -30.12 -26.77 -15.56
C VAL A 618 -30.47 -28.00 -14.71
N GLN A 619 -31.41 -28.83 -15.19
CA GLN A 619 -31.79 -30.06 -14.47
C GLN A 619 -30.64 -31.10 -14.39
N SER A 620 -29.60 -30.95 -15.21
CA SER A 620 -28.42 -31.82 -15.17
C SER A 620 -27.48 -31.44 -14.02
N THR A 621 -26.91 -32.47 -13.40
CA THR A 621 -25.82 -32.35 -12.43
C THR A 621 -24.53 -32.95 -13.03
N THR A 622 -23.39 -32.50 -12.53
CA THR A 622 -22.09 -33.09 -12.87
C THR A 622 -21.55 -33.86 -11.66
N PRO A 623 -21.26 -35.16 -11.80
CA PRO A 623 -20.70 -35.94 -10.69
C PRO A 623 -19.28 -35.47 -10.39
N MET A 624 -19.01 -35.11 -9.14
CA MET A 624 -17.71 -34.68 -8.66
C MET A 624 -17.15 -35.69 -7.65
N LYS A 625 -16.03 -36.29 -8.01
CA LYS A 625 -15.27 -37.16 -7.10
C LYS A 625 -14.41 -36.31 -6.16
N PRO A 626 -14.18 -36.76 -4.92
CA PRO A 626 -13.24 -36.11 -4.02
C PRO A 626 -11.80 -36.41 -4.41
N ASN A 627 -10.98 -35.36 -4.46
CA ASN A 627 -9.54 -35.44 -4.66
C ASN A 627 -8.77 -35.03 -3.39
N SER A 628 -7.45 -35.13 -3.41
CA SER A 628 -6.58 -34.74 -2.28
C SER A 628 -6.75 -33.27 -1.86
N VAL A 629 -7.13 -32.41 -2.80
CA VAL A 629 -7.41 -31.00 -2.57
C VAL A 629 -8.78 -30.66 -3.13
N ILE A 630 -9.61 -30.02 -2.33
CA ILE A 630 -10.88 -29.42 -2.77
C ILE A 630 -10.67 -27.90 -2.81
N LEU A 631 -10.80 -27.31 -3.98
CA LEU A 631 -10.63 -25.86 -4.17
C LEU A 631 -12.02 -25.21 -4.29
N VAL A 632 -12.38 -24.41 -3.30
CA VAL A 632 -13.66 -23.71 -3.21
C VAL A 632 -13.49 -22.25 -3.59
N GLU A 633 -14.20 -21.77 -4.60
CA GLU A 633 -14.05 -20.39 -5.10
C GLU A 633 -15.40 -19.65 -5.10
N GLY A 634 -15.42 -18.39 -4.68
CA GLY A 634 -16.64 -17.59 -4.75
C GLY A 634 -16.50 -16.21 -4.10
N ILE A 635 -17.46 -15.31 -4.36
CA ILE A 635 -17.41 -13.95 -3.81
C ILE A 635 -17.90 -13.88 -2.35
N LEU A 636 -18.70 -14.86 -1.90
CA LEU A 636 -19.38 -14.86 -0.59
C LEU A 636 -19.03 -16.06 0.28
N ILE A 637 -18.05 -16.89 -0.12
CA ILE A 637 -17.73 -18.15 0.55
C ILE A 637 -17.20 -17.98 1.98
N PHE A 638 -16.75 -16.77 2.33
CA PHE A 638 -16.29 -16.40 3.67
C PHE A 638 -17.34 -15.62 4.48
N ALA A 639 -18.44 -15.19 3.84
CA ALA A 639 -19.52 -14.49 4.53
C ALA A 639 -20.40 -15.45 5.35
N ASP A 640 -20.43 -16.73 4.98
CA ASP A 640 -21.09 -17.79 5.73
C ASP A 640 -20.10 -18.53 6.63
N GLN A 641 -20.32 -18.47 7.94
CA GLN A 641 -19.40 -19.04 8.92
C GLN A 641 -19.34 -20.57 8.83
N ALA A 642 -20.47 -21.25 8.58
CA ALA A 642 -20.51 -22.70 8.53
C ALA A 642 -19.74 -23.26 7.32
N LEU A 643 -19.77 -22.54 6.19
CA LEU A 643 -18.94 -22.85 5.03
C LEU A 643 -17.46 -22.52 5.27
N ALA A 644 -17.16 -21.36 5.85
CA ALA A 644 -15.79 -20.95 6.15
C ALA A 644 -15.09 -21.91 7.14
N ASP A 645 -15.80 -22.43 8.14
CA ASP A 645 -15.27 -23.36 9.15
C ASP A 645 -14.86 -24.72 8.55
N LEU A 646 -15.41 -25.09 7.39
CA LEU A 646 -15.03 -26.31 6.68
C LEU A 646 -13.73 -26.18 5.88
N MET A 647 -13.23 -24.97 5.68
CA MET A 647 -12.01 -24.70 4.92
C MET A 647 -10.77 -24.73 5.81
N ASP A 648 -9.74 -25.45 5.37
CA ASP A 648 -8.48 -25.57 6.09
C ASP A 648 -7.50 -24.44 5.77
N ILE A 649 -7.62 -23.85 4.57
CA ILE A 649 -6.88 -22.64 4.16
C ILE A 649 -7.86 -21.66 3.51
N LYS A 650 -7.90 -20.43 4.00
CA LYS A 650 -8.76 -19.35 3.49
C LYS A 650 -7.93 -18.23 2.88
N ILE A 651 -7.95 -18.14 1.56
CA ILE A 651 -7.23 -17.14 0.76
C ILE A 651 -8.22 -16.06 0.30
N PHE A 652 -7.90 -14.80 0.56
CA PHE A 652 -8.63 -13.64 0.04
C PHE A 652 -7.80 -12.91 -1.00
N VAL A 653 -8.35 -12.72 -2.20
CA VAL A 653 -7.69 -11.99 -3.29
C VAL A 653 -8.17 -10.53 -3.26
N GLU A 654 -7.26 -9.63 -2.93
CA GLU A 654 -7.51 -8.21 -2.81
C GLU A 654 -7.08 -7.45 -4.06
N THR A 655 -7.93 -6.54 -4.53
CA THR A 655 -7.63 -5.65 -5.66
C THR A 655 -8.46 -4.39 -5.52
N ALA A 656 -7.88 -3.24 -5.85
CA ALA A 656 -8.55 -1.94 -5.82
C ALA A 656 -9.87 -1.95 -6.62
N ALA A 657 -10.86 -1.19 -6.16
CA ALA A 657 -12.24 -1.26 -6.66
C ALA A 657 -12.38 -0.76 -8.12
N ASP A 658 -11.58 0.23 -8.50
CA ASP A 658 -11.45 0.77 -9.85
C ASP A 658 -10.88 -0.26 -10.83
N ILE A 659 -9.79 -0.95 -10.47
CA ILE A 659 -9.20 -2.02 -11.29
C ILE A 659 -10.20 -3.17 -11.46
N ARG A 660 -10.90 -3.55 -10.37
CA ARG A 660 -11.96 -4.57 -10.42
C ARG A 660 -13.11 -4.18 -11.34
N LEU A 661 -13.51 -2.90 -11.31
CA LEU A 661 -14.56 -2.36 -12.18
C LEU A 661 -14.14 -2.40 -13.65
N VAL A 662 -12.94 -1.92 -14.00
CA VAL A 662 -12.42 -1.93 -15.37
C VAL A 662 -12.34 -3.36 -15.91
N ARG A 663 -11.80 -4.30 -15.11
CA ARG A 663 -11.74 -5.72 -15.47
C ARG A 663 -13.13 -6.33 -15.66
N ARG A 664 -14.09 -5.97 -14.80
CA ARG A 664 -15.48 -6.43 -14.94
C ARG A 664 -16.13 -5.87 -16.20
N LEU A 665 -15.92 -4.59 -16.50
CA LEU A 665 -16.48 -3.92 -17.67
C LEU A 665 -16.00 -4.60 -18.96
N HIS A 666 -14.68 -4.81 -19.08
CA HIS A 666 -14.09 -5.52 -20.23
C HIS A 666 -14.67 -6.93 -20.39
N ARG A 667 -14.68 -7.72 -19.31
CA ARG A 667 -15.17 -9.11 -19.32
C ARG A 667 -16.67 -9.21 -19.64
N ASP A 668 -17.51 -8.41 -18.99
CA ASP A 668 -18.96 -8.50 -19.16
C ASP A 668 -19.41 -7.92 -20.52
N MET A 669 -18.64 -7.01 -21.12
CA MET A 669 -18.87 -6.53 -22.49
C MET A 669 -18.45 -7.57 -23.54
N GLU A 670 -17.23 -8.10 -23.45
CA GLU A 670 -16.68 -9.00 -24.47
C GLU A 670 -17.24 -10.42 -24.38
N GLU A 671 -17.34 -10.99 -23.18
CA GLU A 671 -17.70 -12.40 -22.99
C GLU A 671 -19.21 -12.60 -22.85
N ARG A 672 -19.96 -11.56 -22.42
CA ARG A 672 -21.40 -11.66 -22.10
C ARG A 672 -22.29 -10.72 -22.90
N GLY A 673 -21.71 -9.90 -23.79
CA GLY A 673 -22.46 -9.03 -24.71
C GLY A 673 -23.28 -7.93 -24.03
N ARG A 674 -22.88 -7.47 -22.84
CA ARG A 674 -23.57 -6.38 -22.11
C ARG A 674 -23.07 -5.00 -22.56
N THR A 675 -23.88 -3.96 -22.39
CA THR A 675 -23.43 -2.57 -22.63
C THR A 675 -22.70 -2.00 -21.41
N ALA A 676 -21.82 -1.03 -21.62
CA ALA A 676 -21.08 -0.37 -20.55
C ALA A 676 -22.03 0.28 -19.53
N GLU A 677 -23.12 0.94 -19.97
CA GLU A 677 -24.09 1.56 -19.06
C GLU A 677 -24.75 0.50 -18.18
N SER A 678 -25.16 -0.64 -18.75
CA SER A 678 -25.80 -1.71 -17.99
C SER A 678 -24.89 -2.29 -16.91
N VAL A 679 -23.58 -2.42 -17.19
CA VAL A 679 -22.59 -2.93 -16.23
C VAL A 679 -22.35 -1.91 -15.13
N MET A 680 -22.20 -0.62 -15.48
CA MET A 680 -22.01 0.46 -14.51
C MET A 680 -23.21 0.62 -13.57
N ASP A 681 -24.43 0.59 -14.13
CA ASP A 681 -25.66 0.65 -13.35
C ASP A 681 -25.77 -0.52 -12.37
N GLN A 682 -25.49 -1.74 -12.83
CA GLN A 682 -25.49 -2.91 -11.96
C GLN A 682 -24.44 -2.78 -10.86
N TYR A 683 -23.24 -2.31 -11.22
CA TYR A 683 -22.13 -2.17 -10.27
C TYR A 683 -22.47 -1.21 -9.13
N MET A 684 -23.02 -0.03 -9.46
CA MET A 684 -23.39 0.97 -8.47
C MET A 684 -24.59 0.53 -7.61
N LYS A 685 -25.60 -0.10 -8.22
CA LYS A 685 -26.84 -0.49 -7.52
C LYS A 685 -26.69 -1.73 -6.64
N THR A 686 -25.88 -2.71 -7.06
CA THR A 686 -25.84 -4.04 -6.42
C THR A 686 -24.44 -4.49 -6.05
N VAL A 687 -23.50 -4.55 -7.01
CA VAL A 687 -22.18 -5.17 -6.78
C VAL A 687 -21.36 -4.44 -5.71
N ARG A 688 -21.23 -3.11 -5.79
CA ARG A 688 -20.44 -2.32 -4.85
C ARG A 688 -21.05 -2.34 -3.44
N PRO A 689 -22.36 -2.08 -3.24
CA PRO A 689 -23.01 -2.21 -1.93
C PRO A 689 -22.82 -3.61 -1.32
N MET A 690 -23.09 -4.67 -2.08
CA MET A 690 -22.96 -6.04 -1.58
C MET A 690 -21.50 -6.41 -1.26
N HIS A 691 -20.55 -5.91 -2.06
CA HIS A 691 -19.13 -6.08 -1.77
C HIS A 691 -18.75 -5.45 -0.42
N MET A 692 -19.14 -4.20 -0.18
CA MET A 692 -18.82 -3.51 1.09
C MET A 692 -19.51 -4.16 2.29
N MET A 693 -20.74 -4.65 2.11
CA MET A 693 -21.54 -5.25 3.19
C MET A 693 -21.10 -6.67 3.57
N PHE A 694 -20.77 -7.52 2.59
CA PHE A 694 -20.55 -8.95 2.83
C PHE A 694 -19.15 -9.42 2.47
N VAL A 695 -18.67 -9.07 1.27
CA VAL A 695 -17.40 -9.59 0.75
C VAL A 695 -16.21 -8.99 1.48
N GLU A 696 -16.15 -7.67 1.60
CA GLU A 696 -15.07 -6.95 2.26
C GLU A 696 -15.01 -7.26 3.75
N GLN A 697 -16.18 -7.33 4.41
CA GLN A 697 -16.26 -7.72 5.83
C GLN A 697 -15.74 -9.14 6.07
N SER A 698 -15.90 -10.04 5.09
CA SER A 698 -15.42 -11.41 5.19
C SER A 698 -13.90 -11.55 5.04
N LYS A 699 -13.17 -10.50 4.63
CA LYS A 699 -11.71 -10.49 4.55
C LYS A 699 -11.05 -10.86 5.88
N ARG A 700 -11.67 -10.48 7.00
CA ARG A 700 -11.16 -10.76 8.36
C ARG A 700 -11.06 -12.24 8.74
N VAL A 701 -11.79 -13.12 8.04
CA VAL A 701 -11.73 -14.57 8.30
C VAL A 701 -10.69 -15.29 7.43
N ALA A 702 -10.03 -14.56 6.53
CA ALA A 702 -8.98 -15.11 5.69
C ALA A 702 -7.71 -15.37 6.50
N ASP A 703 -7.07 -16.50 6.22
CA ASP A 703 -5.75 -16.84 6.75
C ASP A 703 -4.65 -16.10 5.95
N ILE A 704 -4.88 -15.94 4.64
CA ILE A 704 -3.95 -15.38 3.67
C ILE A 704 -4.66 -14.32 2.83
N ILE A 705 -4.07 -13.13 2.69
CA ILE A 705 -4.53 -12.11 1.74
C ILE A 705 -3.46 -11.89 0.67
N ILE A 706 -3.89 -11.99 -0.59
CA ILE A 706 -3.03 -11.78 -1.76
C ILE A 706 -3.40 -10.44 -2.41
N PRO A 707 -2.53 -9.42 -2.32
CA PRO A 707 -2.77 -8.14 -2.95
C PRO A 707 -2.55 -8.21 -4.48
N HIS A 708 -3.24 -7.33 -5.20
CA HIS A 708 -3.13 -7.11 -6.66
C HIS A 708 -3.48 -8.28 -7.60
N GLY A 709 -4.10 -9.36 -7.11
CA GLY A 709 -4.54 -10.49 -7.95
C GLY A 709 -3.56 -11.66 -7.96
N VAL A 710 -3.26 -12.25 -9.13
CA VAL A 710 -2.36 -13.41 -9.22
C VAL A 710 -0.91 -12.95 -9.10
N ASN A 711 -0.26 -13.35 -8.02
CA ASN A 711 1.15 -13.12 -7.75
C ASN A 711 1.91 -14.46 -7.83
N SER A 712 2.98 -14.54 -8.62
CA SER A 712 3.76 -15.78 -8.81
C SER A 712 4.38 -16.28 -7.50
N VAL A 713 4.81 -15.39 -6.61
CA VAL A 713 5.38 -15.75 -5.30
C VAL A 713 4.32 -16.36 -4.39
N ALA A 714 3.13 -15.73 -4.33
CA ALA A 714 2.02 -16.26 -3.54
C ALA A 714 1.54 -17.62 -4.09
N LEU A 715 1.52 -17.77 -5.42
CA LEU A 715 1.19 -19.02 -6.08
C LEU A 715 2.22 -20.11 -5.73
N ASP A 716 3.51 -19.84 -5.85
CA ASP A 716 4.59 -20.77 -5.48
C ASP A 716 4.47 -21.21 -4.01
N MET A 717 4.15 -20.29 -3.10
CA MET A 717 3.93 -20.60 -1.68
C MET A 717 2.72 -21.53 -1.48
N ILE A 718 1.60 -21.25 -2.14
CA ILE A 718 0.40 -22.10 -2.09
C ILE A 718 0.73 -23.48 -2.65
N ILE A 719 1.32 -23.56 -3.84
CA ILE A 719 1.68 -24.81 -4.51
C ILE A 719 2.64 -25.64 -3.66
N SER A 720 3.69 -25.01 -3.10
CA SER A 720 4.62 -25.65 -2.18
C SER A 720 3.90 -26.21 -0.95
N LYS A 721 2.94 -25.46 -0.38
CA LYS A 721 2.14 -25.93 0.75
C LYS A 721 1.26 -27.13 0.38
N LEU A 722 0.58 -27.08 -0.77
CA LEU A 722 -0.24 -28.19 -1.28
C LEU A 722 0.62 -29.45 -1.53
N HIS A 723 1.83 -29.28 -2.06
CA HIS A 723 2.78 -30.36 -2.22
C HIS A 723 3.26 -30.92 -0.88
N SER A 724 3.57 -30.08 0.11
CA SER A 724 3.97 -30.58 1.45
C SER A 724 2.87 -31.41 2.10
N PHE A 725 1.61 -31.00 1.95
CA PHE A 725 0.45 -31.72 2.47
C PHE A 725 0.25 -33.06 1.78
N THR A 726 0.37 -33.09 0.44
CA THR A 726 0.20 -34.32 -0.33
C THR A 726 1.42 -35.25 -0.31
N ALA A 727 2.63 -34.75 -0.05
CA ALA A 727 3.86 -35.55 0.05
C ALA A 727 3.99 -36.32 1.36
N GLY A 728 3.37 -35.86 2.46
CA GLY A 728 3.24 -36.64 3.71
C GLY A 728 2.54 -38.00 3.53
N ARG A 729 1.91 -38.21 2.37
CA ARG A 729 1.23 -39.44 1.92
C ARG A 729 2.19 -40.49 1.33
N SER A 730 3.35 -40.12 0.76
CA SER A 730 4.26 -41.11 0.12
C SER A 730 5.26 -41.76 1.11
N ALA A 731 5.61 -41.06 2.18
CA ALA A 731 6.49 -41.59 3.23
C ALA A 731 5.78 -42.60 4.16
N THR A 732 4.46 -42.50 4.28
CA THR A 732 3.62 -43.39 5.11
C THR A 732 3.19 -44.66 4.36
N ASP A 733 2.99 -44.60 3.03
CA ASP A 733 2.70 -45.80 2.22
C ASP A 733 3.94 -46.67 1.94
N SER A 734 5.13 -46.06 1.84
CA SER A 734 6.40 -46.80 1.68
C SER A 734 6.86 -47.46 2.99
N SER A 735 6.49 -46.92 4.15
CA SER A 735 6.77 -47.54 5.45
C SER A 735 5.76 -48.64 5.81
N ARG A 736 4.48 -48.54 5.41
CA ARG A 736 3.50 -49.64 5.56
C ARG A 736 3.78 -50.83 4.64
N SER A 737 4.15 -50.58 3.38
CA SER A 737 4.49 -51.66 2.44
C SER A 737 5.86 -52.32 2.72
N ALA A 738 6.75 -51.64 3.46
CA ALA A 738 8.00 -52.22 3.94
C ALA A 738 7.85 -52.97 5.27
N SER A 739 6.98 -52.50 6.19
CA SER A 739 6.71 -53.20 7.46
C SER A 739 5.82 -54.44 7.30
N GLU A 740 5.04 -54.55 6.22
CA GLU A 740 4.26 -55.76 5.91
C GLU A 740 5.04 -56.81 5.09
N ARG A 741 6.32 -56.56 4.76
CA ARG A 741 7.19 -57.52 4.05
C ARG A 741 8.36 -58.07 4.88
N SER A 742 8.50 -57.66 6.14
CA SER A 742 9.58 -58.14 7.02
C SER A 742 9.13 -59.08 8.15
N ASP A 743 7.82 -59.30 8.34
CA ASP A 743 7.27 -60.17 9.39
C ASP A 743 6.58 -61.43 8.83
N SER A 744 7.24 -62.12 7.88
CA SER A 744 6.82 -63.45 7.47
C SER A 744 7.99 -64.29 6.95
N ILE A 745 8.91 -64.67 7.82
CA ILE A 745 9.73 -65.89 7.69
C ILE A 745 10.09 -66.31 9.13
N ASP A 746 9.93 -67.62 9.38
CA ASP A 746 10.22 -68.37 10.60
C ASP A 746 9.13 -68.41 11.70
N ASP A 747 8.19 -69.35 11.55
CA ASP A 747 8.12 -70.46 12.52
C ASP A 747 7.33 -71.65 11.96
N GLU A 748 8.04 -72.78 11.86
CA GLU A 748 7.51 -74.11 11.58
C GLU A 748 6.50 -74.55 12.64
N LYS A 749 5.41 -75.23 12.23
CA LYS A 749 4.81 -76.32 13.03
C LYS A 749 3.92 -77.22 12.18
N GLU A 750 4.45 -78.42 11.96
CA GLU A 750 3.81 -79.72 12.06
C GLU A 750 2.32 -79.85 11.68
N ALA A 751 2.11 -80.66 10.63
CA ALA A 751 0.86 -81.39 10.38
C ALA A 751 0.46 -82.25 11.60
N PRO A 752 -0.82 -82.64 11.73
CA PRO A 752 -1.16 -83.94 11.14
C PRO A 752 -2.60 -84.09 10.58
N SER A 753 -2.68 -84.97 9.58
CA SER A 753 -3.73 -85.97 9.28
C SER A 753 -5.22 -85.55 9.27
N ALA A 754 -5.83 -85.55 8.08
CA ALA A 754 -6.62 -86.67 7.53
C ALA A 754 -7.14 -86.30 6.13
#